data_AF-A0A349JHX9-F1
#
_entry.id   AF-A0A349JHX9-F1
#
_cell.length_a   1.000
_cell.length_b   1.000
_cell.length_c   1.000
_cell.angle_alpha   90.00
_cell.angle_beta   90.00
_cell.angle_gamma   90.00
#
_symmetry.space_group_name_H-M   'P 1'
#
loop_
_entity.id
_entity.type
_entity.pdbx_description
1 polymer ?
#
loop_
_entity_poly.entity_id
_entity_poly.type
_entity_poly.pdbx_seq_one_letter_code
_entity_poly.pdbx_strand_id
1 'polypeptide(L)'
;MIPQNFLRNLATNLGISDNEFEALSRAIQGEPMDAIAQELGVSKEALQKRLGEVYKKFQIVGRGPGKLARLQQILISQYQQQVANFSNGTASDGISVKNDTAHSSVSADTTPPISEVIPSETAAKTHPRIDWGEAPDVPIFYDRSAELATLKQWIVNDGCRLVTLLGMGGIGKTALALTTLQQIQGEFDYCIWRSLKERPPMSNILFDLIQSLSPQPETHLPENTEKRISLLLKYLRSSRCLLVFDELDSILLQGDRYQPGYENYADLFQRIVTSRHQSCLLLTSWHQPLELNSLVEETSHIKVLQLNGLDEQSALKILYSAKRFSSSTENKSFSEMSQLYGGNPLLLKIVTANFADLFSGNITQFIQQTTLVIQPILRDFLQKTSADLSDTEIYLIGCLALRSKPVSTNDLKSKIAFAGEISDLQPVLESLIKQAFLLKIIEAAEDSFTLNPEIKKYIIHQLIAKYLNQLGHKKYLSGEFQTAKAYLTQAIRFNPDLAASHYNLGATYEQLQDLSTARIHYQIAAGFNNRGAYAAISNLARLEIISGNVETAINLILPILEKVKDDLVLAALHKNLGWAYFLQNRYNDAELQLLKSIELNHLHPATYYILAQVKEAQGKIQEALVDYDRFLKCDRGDRKPQGAHWRLPELDIWKITARQRLNYPHNSQSPKLEI
;
A
#
# COMPACT_ATOMS: atom_id res chain seq x y z
N MET A 1 15.63 9.52 3.34
CA MET A 1 16.51 10.17 4.34
C MET A 1 17.86 10.47 3.71
N ILE A 2 18.48 11.61 4.00
CA ILE A 2 19.82 11.98 3.52
C ILE A 2 20.87 11.34 4.45
N PRO A 3 21.88 10.59 3.97
CA PRO A 3 22.88 9.97 4.83
C PRO A 3 23.71 11.02 5.60
N GLN A 4 24.02 10.75 6.88
CA GLN A 4 24.83 11.65 7.71
C GLN A 4 26.24 11.89 7.14
N ASN A 5 26.84 10.89 6.50
CA ASN A 5 28.16 11.02 5.87
C ASN A 5 28.15 12.04 4.71
N PHE A 6 27.07 12.07 3.92
CA PHE A 6 26.88 13.08 2.87
C PHE A 6 26.77 14.47 3.48
N LEU A 7 25.92 14.62 4.50
CA LEU A 7 25.74 15.89 5.19
C LEU A 7 27.06 16.40 5.81
N ARG A 8 27.87 15.50 6.37
CA ARG A 8 29.15 15.85 7.00
C ARG A 8 30.20 16.30 5.98
N ASN A 9 30.31 15.60 4.85
CA ASN A 9 31.20 16.00 3.75
C ASN A 9 30.79 17.36 3.18
N LEU A 10 29.49 17.55 2.97
CA LEU A 10 28.94 18.79 2.44
C LEU A 10 29.10 19.95 3.44
N ALA A 11 28.89 19.71 4.72
CA ALA A 11 29.13 20.68 5.79
C ALA A 11 30.60 21.11 5.84
N THR A 12 31.53 20.17 5.68
CA THR A 12 32.97 20.46 5.61
C THR A 12 33.30 21.34 4.39
N ASN A 13 32.74 21.02 3.23
CA ASN A 13 32.95 21.78 1.99
C ASN A 13 32.39 23.20 2.03
N LEU A 14 31.29 23.42 2.75
CA LEU A 14 30.65 24.74 2.91
C LEU A 14 31.16 25.51 4.15
N GLY A 15 32.15 24.99 4.87
CA GLY A 15 32.71 25.62 6.07
C GLY A 15 31.69 25.75 7.22
N ILE A 16 30.78 24.79 7.35
CA ILE A 16 29.82 24.71 8.46
C ILE A 16 30.58 24.18 9.69
N SER A 17 30.51 24.90 10.80
CA SER A 17 31.15 24.50 12.06
C SER A 17 30.43 23.32 12.71
N ASP A 18 31.10 22.56 13.58
CA ASP A 18 30.48 21.41 14.26
C ASP A 18 29.20 21.78 15.03
N ASN A 19 29.20 22.96 15.67
CA ASN A 19 28.04 23.50 16.39
C ASN A 19 26.84 23.84 15.47
N GLU A 20 27.11 24.24 14.24
CA GLU A 20 26.10 24.49 13.21
C GLU A 20 25.64 23.18 12.55
N PHE A 21 26.55 22.23 12.38
CA PHE A 21 26.28 20.90 11.82
C PHE A 21 25.36 20.09 12.73
N GLU A 22 25.57 20.13 14.04
CA GLU A 22 24.72 19.42 14.99
C GLU A 22 23.28 19.96 14.99
N ALA A 23 23.13 21.29 14.92
CA ALA A 23 21.85 21.95 14.74
C ALA A 23 21.20 21.58 13.39
N LEU A 24 21.99 21.55 12.32
CA LEU A 24 21.54 21.19 10.97
C LEU A 24 21.07 19.73 10.87
N SER A 25 21.85 18.79 11.40
CA SER A 25 21.55 17.34 11.34
C SER A 25 20.24 17.02 12.02
N ARG A 26 20.02 17.57 13.22
CA ARG A 26 18.80 17.37 14.00
C ARG A 26 17.59 18.06 13.36
N ALA A 27 17.78 19.27 12.84
CA ALA A 27 16.71 19.99 12.13
C ALA A 27 16.27 19.25 10.84
N ILE A 28 17.20 18.65 10.09
CA ILE A 28 16.86 17.86 8.88
C ILE A 28 16.12 16.57 9.23
N GLN A 29 16.39 15.98 10.39
CA GLN A 29 15.71 14.78 10.89
C GLN A 29 14.28 15.06 11.38
N GLY A 30 13.86 16.33 11.39
CA GLY A 30 12.49 16.72 11.74
C GLY A 30 12.25 16.87 13.24
N GLU A 31 13.31 16.96 14.05
CA GLU A 31 13.18 17.24 15.47
C GLU A 31 12.59 18.64 15.70
N PRO A 32 11.65 18.82 16.64
CA PRO A 32 11.09 20.13 16.95
C PRO A 32 12.16 21.05 17.56
N MET A 33 12.17 22.32 17.14
CA MET A 33 13.22 23.29 17.49
C MET A 33 13.42 23.49 19.00
N ASP A 34 12.35 23.31 19.78
CA ASP A 34 12.40 23.40 21.24
C ASP A 34 13.14 22.20 21.87
N ALA A 35 13.00 21.01 21.30
CA ALA A 35 13.75 19.82 21.72
C ALA A 35 15.23 19.93 21.34
N ILE A 36 15.52 20.39 20.12
CA ILE A 36 16.91 20.61 19.66
C ILE A 36 17.62 21.64 20.56
N ALA A 37 16.95 22.74 20.91
CA ALA A 37 17.52 23.77 21.78
C ALA A 37 17.84 23.22 23.18
N GLN A 38 16.94 22.41 23.75
CA GLN A 38 17.12 21.76 25.04
C GLN A 38 18.26 20.73 25.03
N GLU A 39 18.36 19.93 23.97
CA GLU A 39 19.38 18.87 23.86
C GLU A 39 20.78 19.42 23.58
N LEU A 40 20.88 20.53 22.82
CA LEU A 40 22.13 21.24 22.58
C LEU A 40 22.53 22.19 23.73
N GLY A 41 21.68 22.36 24.76
CA GLY A 41 21.93 23.24 25.89
C GLY A 41 22.04 24.72 25.51
N VAL A 42 21.32 25.18 24.47
CA VAL A 42 21.39 26.56 23.95
C VAL A 42 20.01 27.23 23.93
N SER A 43 19.98 28.57 23.96
CA SER A 43 18.72 29.30 23.79
C SER A 43 18.15 29.13 22.37
N LYS A 44 16.83 29.31 22.22
CA LYS A 44 16.13 29.21 20.93
C LYS A 44 16.67 30.23 19.92
N GLU A 45 17.03 31.42 20.40
CA GLU A 45 17.65 32.48 19.61
C GLU A 45 19.06 32.09 19.14
N ALA A 46 19.84 31.43 19.99
CA ALA A 46 21.16 30.92 19.64
C ALA A 46 21.08 29.79 18.60
N LEU A 47 20.12 28.87 18.74
CA LEU A 47 19.85 27.81 17.74
C LEU A 47 19.42 28.42 16.39
N GLN A 48 18.51 29.40 16.41
CA GLN A 48 18.08 30.12 15.21
C GLN A 48 19.23 30.88 14.54
N LYS A 49 20.16 31.45 15.31
CA LYS A 49 21.36 32.10 14.77
C LYS A 49 22.29 31.08 14.10
N ARG A 50 22.51 29.91 14.71
CA ARG A 50 23.31 28.81 14.13
C ARG A 50 22.72 28.33 12.80
N LEU A 51 21.42 28.03 12.75
CA LEU A 51 20.74 27.67 11.51
C LEU A 51 20.69 28.82 10.50
N GLY A 52 20.61 30.07 10.98
CA GLY A 52 20.73 31.28 10.16
C GLY A 52 22.03 31.36 9.38
N GLU A 53 23.16 31.05 10.02
CA GLU A 53 24.47 30.98 9.35
C GLU A 53 24.55 29.79 8.37
N VAL A 54 23.94 28.65 8.70
CA VAL A 54 23.80 27.54 7.73
C VAL A 54 23.03 27.99 6.50
N TYR A 55 21.86 28.62 6.65
CA TYR A 55 21.08 29.10 5.51
C TYR A 55 21.87 30.08 4.63
N LYS A 56 22.69 30.97 5.23
CA LYS A 56 23.57 31.87 4.46
C LYS A 56 24.61 31.09 3.64
N LYS A 57 25.22 30.06 4.22
CA LYS A 57 26.22 29.21 3.53
C LYS A 57 25.63 28.43 2.35
N PHE A 58 24.35 28.10 2.40
CA PHE A 58 23.58 27.54 1.28
C PHE A 58 22.93 28.61 0.37
N GLN A 59 23.21 29.89 0.58
CA GLN A 59 22.64 31.02 -0.18
C GLN A 59 21.10 31.08 -0.16
N ILE A 60 20.47 30.59 0.92
CA ILE A 60 19.01 30.55 1.08
C ILE A 60 18.51 31.91 1.62
N VAL A 61 17.98 32.73 0.72
CA VAL A 61 17.37 34.04 1.02
C VAL A 61 15.89 33.95 1.38
N GLY A 62 15.41 34.88 2.22
CA GLY A 62 14.00 35.00 2.67
C GLY A 62 13.82 35.15 4.18
N ARG A 63 12.57 35.20 4.66
CA ARG A 63 12.17 35.13 6.09
C ARG A 63 11.08 34.06 6.24
N GLY A 64 11.06 33.28 7.32
CA GLY A 64 9.99 32.32 7.62
C GLY A 64 10.38 30.82 7.65
N PRO A 65 9.41 29.93 7.95
CA PRO A 65 9.62 28.49 8.23
C PRO A 65 10.02 27.68 6.99
N GLY A 66 9.78 28.18 5.78
CA GLY A 66 10.14 27.50 4.52
C GLY A 66 11.64 27.38 4.21
N LYS A 67 12.53 28.01 5.01
CA LYS A 67 13.99 27.91 4.81
C LYS A 67 14.51 26.49 5.02
N LEU A 68 14.01 25.80 6.03
CA LEU A 68 14.41 24.42 6.31
C LEU A 68 13.95 23.47 5.20
N ALA A 69 12.73 23.65 4.69
CA ALA A 69 12.20 22.87 3.57
C ALA A 69 13.02 23.08 2.28
N ARG A 70 13.39 24.33 1.97
CA ARG A 70 14.27 24.63 0.83
C ARG A 70 15.67 24.04 1.01
N LEU A 71 16.22 24.12 2.22
CA LEU A 71 17.49 23.49 2.54
C LEU A 71 17.43 21.97 2.36
N GLN A 72 16.36 21.33 2.83
CA GLN A 72 16.10 19.90 2.62
C GLN A 72 16.00 19.56 1.13
N GLN A 73 15.27 20.37 0.33
CA GLN A 73 15.17 20.18 -1.11
C GLN A 73 16.52 20.30 -1.83
N ILE A 74 17.34 21.31 -1.49
CA ILE A 74 18.68 21.49 -2.05
C ILE A 74 19.56 20.28 -1.70
N LEU A 75 19.53 19.84 -0.44
CA LEU A 75 20.32 18.70 0.01
C LEU A 75 19.88 17.38 -0.64
N ILE A 76 18.57 17.18 -0.83
CA ILE A 76 18.02 16.02 -1.55
C ILE A 76 18.46 16.07 -3.01
N SER A 77 18.36 17.22 -3.68
CA SER A 77 18.75 17.39 -5.08
C SER A 77 20.25 17.18 -5.28
N GLN A 78 21.10 17.73 -4.40
CA GLN A 78 22.55 17.54 -4.46
C GLN A 78 22.96 16.10 -4.15
N TYR A 79 22.27 15.43 -3.22
CA TYR A 79 22.49 14.01 -2.96
C TYR A 79 22.11 13.15 -4.17
N GLN A 80 20.96 13.43 -4.80
CA GLN A 80 20.52 12.74 -6.01
C GLN A 80 21.48 12.97 -7.19
N GLN A 81 22.00 14.19 -7.35
CA GLN A 81 23.01 14.50 -8.37
C GLN A 81 24.35 13.82 -8.08
N GLN A 82 24.78 13.75 -6.82
CA GLN A 82 26.00 13.01 -6.47
C GLN A 82 25.84 11.52 -6.77
N VAL A 83 24.69 10.92 -6.41
CA VAL A 83 24.37 9.52 -6.73
C VAL A 83 24.33 9.30 -8.25
N ALA A 84 23.76 10.22 -9.03
CA ALA A 84 23.73 10.15 -10.49
C ALA A 84 25.12 10.31 -11.15
N ASN A 85 26.01 11.10 -10.55
CA ASN A 85 27.38 11.28 -11.03
C ASN A 85 28.27 10.06 -10.73
N PHE A 86 28.02 9.34 -9.64
CA PHE A 86 28.65 8.03 -9.37
C PHE A 86 28.23 6.95 -10.37
N SER A 87 27.05 7.09 -11.00
CA SER A 87 26.56 6.19 -12.06
C SER A 87 27.22 6.42 -13.43
N ASN A 88 27.84 7.59 -13.65
CA ASN A 88 28.26 8.07 -14.98
C ASN A 88 29.78 8.30 -15.15
N GLY A 89 30.62 7.94 -14.18
CA GLY A 89 32.08 8.12 -14.29
C GLY A 89 32.88 6.96 -13.71
N THR A 90 33.43 6.10 -14.58
CA THR A 90 34.51 5.17 -14.21
C THR A 90 35.85 5.66 -14.77
N ALA A 91 36.92 5.46 -13.99
CA ALA A 91 38.35 5.58 -14.30
C ALA A 91 38.97 6.99 -14.52
N SER A 92 39.77 7.44 -13.55
CA SER A 92 41.21 7.72 -13.70
C SER A 92 41.80 8.36 -12.43
N ASP A 93 43.11 8.16 -12.28
CA ASP A 93 44.08 8.81 -11.38
C ASP A 93 44.16 8.37 -9.91
N GLY A 94 45.19 7.54 -9.68
CA GLY A 94 45.79 7.31 -8.38
C GLY A 94 46.73 8.45 -7.95
N ILE A 95 47.72 8.07 -7.13
CA ILE A 95 48.68 8.91 -6.37
C ILE A 95 48.13 9.20 -4.97
N SER A 96 48.85 9.04 -3.87
CA SER A 96 50.03 8.28 -3.47
C SER A 96 50.27 8.73 -2.02
N VAL A 97 50.52 7.76 -1.14
CA VAL A 97 51.54 7.79 -0.09
C VAL A 97 51.53 8.97 0.91
N LYS A 98 51.49 8.58 2.19
CA LYS A 98 52.36 8.99 3.31
C LYS A 98 51.54 9.34 4.55
N ASN A 99 51.97 9.02 5.75
CA ASN A 99 52.91 8.07 6.31
C ASN A 99 52.71 8.22 7.84
N ASP A 100 53.50 7.46 8.60
CA ASP A 100 53.92 7.81 9.96
C ASP A 100 52.90 7.52 11.07
N THR A 101 53.04 6.37 11.75
CA THR A 101 53.85 6.19 12.98
C THR A 101 53.28 7.04 14.13
N ALA A 102 53.03 6.54 15.33
CA ALA A 102 53.93 5.73 16.13
C ALA A 102 53.19 5.31 17.41
N HIS A 103 53.52 4.10 17.86
CA HIS A 103 53.89 3.76 19.24
C HIS A 103 53.09 4.33 20.41
N SER A 104 52.54 3.44 21.22
CA SER A 104 53.23 2.90 22.42
C SER A 104 52.25 1.99 23.16
N SER A 105 52.46 0.67 23.19
CA SER A 105 53.43 -0.06 24.03
C SER A 105 53.03 0.03 25.51
N VAL A 106 52.50 -1.04 26.11
CA VAL A 106 53.21 -2.05 26.94
C VAL A 106 52.37 -2.12 28.24
N SER A 107 51.99 -3.26 28.79
CA SER A 107 52.84 -4.37 29.24
C SER A 107 52.07 -5.70 29.34
N ALA A 108 52.82 -6.76 29.08
CA ALA A 108 52.49 -8.16 29.29
C ALA A 108 52.83 -8.62 30.71
N ASP A 109 52.21 -9.73 31.14
CA ASP A 109 52.78 -10.79 31.99
C ASP A 109 51.82 -12.02 31.92
N THR A 110 52.13 -13.07 31.14
CA THR A 110 52.74 -14.38 31.52
C THR A 110 51.92 -15.21 32.53
N THR A 111 51.03 -16.15 32.09
CA THR A 111 51.21 -17.63 31.89
C THR A 111 51.39 -18.51 33.16
N PRO A 112 51.01 -19.82 33.20
CA PRO A 112 50.10 -20.66 32.38
C PRO A 112 49.26 -21.67 33.25
N PRO A 113 48.97 -22.95 32.87
CA PRO A 113 47.60 -23.46 32.76
C PRO A 113 47.23 -24.55 33.81
N ILE A 114 45.94 -24.74 34.09
CA ILE A 114 45.45 -25.97 34.74
C ILE A 114 44.29 -26.52 33.92
N SER A 115 44.58 -27.66 33.30
CA SER A 115 43.65 -28.58 32.69
C SER A 115 42.88 -29.34 33.77
N GLU A 116 41.55 -29.30 33.76
CA GLU A 116 40.73 -30.35 34.35
C GLU A 116 39.33 -30.40 33.72
N VAL A 117 39.12 -31.49 32.97
CA VAL A 117 37.91 -32.34 32.92
C VAL A 117 36.57 -31.69 32.56
N ILE A 118 36.12 -32.04 31.37
CA ILE A 118 34.75 -31.94 30.86
C ILE A 118 33.81 -32.80 31.71
N PRO A 119 32.64 -32.27 32.11
CA PRO A 119 31.41 -33.05 32.08
C PRO A 119 30.55 -32.55 30.92
N SER A 120 30.12 -33.50 30.10
CA SER A 120 29.14 -33.36 29.04
C SER A 120 27.89 -32.61 29.51
N GLU A 121 27.74 -31.36 29.09
CA GLU A 121 26.46 -30.66 29.16
C GLU A 121 25.60 -31.12 27.97
N THR A 122 24.59 -31.92 28.31
CA THR A 122 23.38 -32.12 27.52
C THR A 122 22.91 -30.82 26.90
N ALA A 123 22.86 -30.76 25.57
CA ALA A 123 22.39 -29.63 24.79
C ALA A 123 21.04 -29.10 25.32
N ALA A 124 21.09 -27.95 26.00
CA ALA A 124 19.89 -27.19 26.31
C ALA A 124 19.23 -26.80 24.98
N LYS A 125 17.95 -27.16 24.78
CA LYS A 125 17.17 -26.70 23.62
C LYS A 125 17.07 -25.17 23.69
N THR A 126 17.91 -24.49 22.92
CA THR A 126 17.82 -23.04 22.72
C THR A 126 16.50 -22.72 22.04
N HIS A 127 15.75 -21.76 22.59
CA HIS A 127 14.51 -21.29 21.96
C HIS A 127 14.80 -20.73 20.56
N PRO A 128 13.91 -20.98 19.57
CA PRO A 128 14.09 -20.50 18.21
C PRO A 128 14.16 -18.97 18.20
N ARG A 129 15.13 -18.40 17.49
CA ARG A 129 15.17 -16.95 17.28
C ARG A 129 14.21 -16.59 16.16
N ILE A 130 13.14 -15.88 16.50
CA ILE A 130 12.08 -15.54 15.57
C ILE A 130 12.16 -14.06 15.21
N ASP A 131 12.12 -13.78 13.90
CA ASP A 131 11.98 -12.45 13.34
C ASP A 131 10.76 -12.42 12.41
N TRP A 132 9.67 -11.83 12.91
CA TRP A 132 8.40 -11.73 12.19
C TRP A 132 8.42 -10.66 11.08
N GLY A 133 9.39 -9.74 11.06
CA GLY A 133 9.44 -8.66 10.08
C GLY A 133 8.07 -7.97 9.88
N GLU A 134 7.58 -7.97 8.64
CA GLU A 134 6.27 -7.42 8.24
C GLU A 134 5.15 -8.47 8.17
N ALA A 135 5.27 -9.60 8.89
CA ALA A 135 4.25 -10.64 8.89
C ALA A 135 2.88 -10.07 9.32
N PRO A 136 1.80 -10.30 8.54
CA PRO A 136 0.50 -9.77 8.88
C PRO A 136 -0.12 -10.52 10.06
N ASP A 137 -0.91 -9.82 10.87
CA ASP A 137 -1.75 -10.46 11.87
C ASP A 137 -2.94 -11.15 11.19
N VAL A 138 -3.03 -12.48 11.34
CA VAL A 138 -4.11 -13.29 10.77
C VAL A 138 -4.94 -13.87 11.92
N PRO A 139 -5.99 -13.14 12.38
CA PRO A 139 -6.70 -13.50 13.61
C PRO A 139 -7.59 -14.74 13.49
N ILE A 140 -7.92 -15.17 12.26
CA ILE A 140 -8.80 -16.32 12.03
C ILE A 140 -8.25 -17.16 10.89
N PHE A 141 -7.80 -18.37 11.24
CA PHE A 141 -7.38 -19.41 10.31
C PHE A 141 -8.51 -20.44 10.15
N TYR A 142 -8.89 -20.74 8.91
CA TYR A 142 -9.94 -21.71 8.59
C TYR A 142 -9.29 -23.02 8.17
N ASP A 143 -9.93 -24.13 8.54
CA ASP A 143 -9.41 -25.51 8.45
C ASP A 143 -8.65 -25.78 7.14
N ARG A 144 -7.34 -26.00 7.26
CA ARG A 144 -6.39 -26.37 6.20
C ARG A 144 -5.46 -27.47 6.71
N SER A 145 -6.01 -28.36 7.52
CA SER A 145 -5.25 -29.33 8.30
C SER A 145 -4.46 -30.31 7.42
N ALA A 146 -5.01 -30.66 6.26
CA ALA A 146 -4.31 -31.50 5.27
C ALA A 146 -3.09 -30.78 4.68
N GLU A 147 -3.27 -29.54 4.21
CA GLU A 147 -2.17 -28.74 3.66
C GLU A 147 -1.08 -28.44 4.71
N LEU A 148 -1.47 -28.16 5.96
CA LEU A 148 -0.53 -28.01 7.07
C LEU A 148 0.28 -29.29 7.33
N ALA A 149 -0.37 -30.45 7.33
CA ALA A 149 0.31 -31.73 7.51
C ALA A 149 1.29 -32.00 6.36
N THR A 150 0.90 -31.72 5.12
CA THR A 150 1.78 -31.82 3.95
C THR A 150 2.99 -30.91 4.07
N LEU A 151 2.80 -29.65 4.46
CA LEU A 151 3.92 -28.72 4.63
C LEU A 151 4.86 -29.15 5.75
N LYS A 152 4.31 -29.60 6.89
CA LYS A 152 5.12 -30.14 7.98
C LYS A 152 5.95 -31.34 7.52
N GLN A 153 5.35 -32.27 6.77
CA GLN A 153 6.06 -33.41 6.20
C GLN A 153 7.21 -32.95 5.30
N TRP A 154 6.93 -32.10 4.33
CA TRP A 154 7.93 -31.67 3.34
C TRP A 154 9.07 -30.86 3.97
N ILE A 155 8.75 -29.95 4.89
CA ILE A 155 9.72 -29.02 5.49
C ILE A 155 10.53 -29.70 6.61
N VAL A 156 9.88 -30.45 7.50
CA VAL A 156 10.55 -31.01 8.69
C VAL A 156 11.15 -32.37 8.40
N ASN A 157 10.37 -33.28 7.81
CA ASN A 157 10.72 -34.69 7.68
C ASN A 157 11.48 -34.99 6.39
N ASP A 158 11.00 -34.47 5.25
CA ASP A 158 11.64 -34.73 3.95
C ASP A 158 12.85 -33.82 3.70
N GLY A 159 13.01 -32.76 4.51
CA GLY A 159 14.13 -31.83 4.41
C GLY A 159 14.16 -31.05 3.10
N CYS A 160 12.98 -30.66 2.59
CA CYS A 160 12.89 -29.77 1.42
C CYS A 160 13.61 -28.44 1.72
N ARG A 161 14.39 -27.96 0.75
CA ARG A 161 15.14 -26.70 0.84
C ARG A 161 14.31 -25.53 0.34
N LEU A 162 13.36 -25.78 -0.57
CA LEU A 162 12.44 -24.77 -1.06
C LEU A 162 11.04 -25.37 -1.20
N VAL A 163 10.03 -24.67 -0.69
CA VAL A 163 8.63 -25.02 -0.90
C VAL A 163 7.89 -23.79 -1.43
N THR A 164 7.15 -23.94 -2.52
CA THR A 164 6.35 -22.85 -3.10
C THR A 164 4.86 -23.12 -2.86
N LEU A 165 4.20 -22.22 -2.14
CA LEU A 165 2.75 -22.17 -2.04
C LEU A 165 2.19 -21.38 -3.22
N LEU A 166 1.52 -22.08 -4.14
CA LEU A 166 0.84 -21.48 -5.27
C LEU A 166 -0.64 -21.35 -5.01
N GLY A 167 -1.28 -20.35 -5.60
CA GLY A 167 -2.72 -20.19 -5.50
C GLY A 167 -3.19 -18.79 -5.77
N MET A 168 -4.49 -18.63 -5.99
CA MET A 168 -5.07 -17.33 -6.33
C MET A 168 -4.95 -16.30 -5.19
N GLY A 169 -5.11 -15.02 -5.52
CA GLY A 169 -5.26 -13.95 -4.53
C GLY A 169 -6.34 -14.23 -3.51
N GLY A 170 -6.02 -13.96 -2.23
CA GLY A 170 -6.97 -14.14 -1.14
C GLY A 170 -7.28 -15.60 -0.77
N ILE A 171 -6.67 -16.59 -1.43
CA ILE A 171 -6.93 -18.01 -1.19
C ILE A 171 -6.45 -18.51 0.20
N GLY A 172 -5.60 -17.72 0.88
CA GLY A 172 -5.08 -18.01 2.21
C GLY A 172 -3.62 -18.47 2.26
N LYS A 173 -2.80 -18.27 1.22
CA LYS A 173 -1.37 -18.65 1.20
C LYS A 173 -0.58 -18.07 2.38
N THR A 174 -0.66 -16.76 2.57
CA THR A 174 0.03 -16.03 3.66
C THR A 174 -0.41 -16.54 5.04
N ALA A 175 -1.71 -16.76 5.22
CA ALA A 175 -2.26 -17.34 6.44
C ALA A 175 -1.74 -18.76 6.70
N LEU A 176 -1.65 -19.58 5.65
CA LEU A 176 -1.10 -20.93 5.75
C LEU A 176 0.39 -20.90 6.08
N ALA A 177 1.18 -20.09 5.37
CA ALA A 177 2.61 -19.93 5.63
C ALA A 177 2.89 -19.49 7.07
N LEU A 178 2.13 -18.51 7.58
CA LEU A 178 2.25 -18.03 8.95
C LEU A 178 1.92 -19.12 9.97
N THR A 179 0.81 -19.84 9.74
CA THR A 179 0.38 -20.92 10.63
C THR A 179 1.37 -22.09 10.61
N THR A 180 1.92 -22.43 9.44
CA THR A 180 2.99 -23.42 9.30
C THR A 180 4.21 -23.00 10.12
N LEU A 181 4.69 -21.76 9.93
CA LEU A 181 5.84 -21.22 10.68
C LEU A 181 5.61 -21.32 12.19
N GLN A 182 4.44 -20.90 12.69
CA GLN A 182 4.07 -20.98 14.11
C GLN A 182 4.04 -22.42 14.65
N GLN A 183 3.59 -23.40 13.86
CA GLN A 183 3.48 -24.79 14.29
C GLN A 183 4.81 -25.55 14.29
N ILE A 184 5.74 -25.18 13.40
CA ILE A 184 7.01 -25.91 13.23
C ILE A 184 8.24 -25.13 13.70
N GLN A 185 8.08 -23.89 14.19
CA GLN A 185 9.19 -23.05 14.66
C GLN A 185 10.11 -23.72 15.68
N GLY A 186 9.60 -24.66 16.49
CA GLY A 186 10.41 -25.40 17.47
C GLY A 186 11.42 -26.38 16.88
N GLU A 187 11.34 -26.66 15.58
CA GLU A 187 12.25 -27.57 14.84
C GLU A 187 13.42 -26.81 14.17
N PHE A 188 13.49 -25.49 14.33
CA PHE A 188 14.46 -24.62 13.66
C PHE A 188 15.18 -23.71 14.67
N ASP A 189 16.43 -23.39 14.40
CA ASP A 189 17.22 -22.43 15.20
C ASP A 189 16.76 -21.00 14.95
N TYR A 190 16.39 -20.70 13.69
CA TYR A 190 15.94 -19.39 13.23
C TYR A 190 14.67 -19.50 12.39
N CYS A 191 13.71 -18.61 12.64
CA CYS A 191 12.50 -18.45 11.84
C CYS A 191 12.38 -16.99 11.40
N ILE A 192 12.49 -16.72 10.10
CA ILE A 192 12.55 -15.34 9.58
C ILE A 192 11.51 -15.14 8.50
N TRP A 193 10.69 -14.09 8.65
CA TRP A 193 9.71 -13.68 7.67
C TRP A 193 10.13 -12.39 6.96
N ARG A 194 10.01 -12.36 5.62
CA ARG A 194 10.20 -11.16 4.81
C ARG A 194 9.07 -11.02 3.80
N SER A 195 8.56 -9.80 3.67
CA SER A 195 7.57 -9.48 2.65
C SER A 195 8.25 -8.94 1.41
N LEU A 196 7.92 -9.48 0.23
CA LEU A 196 8.35 -8.96 -1.06
C LEU A 196 7.37 -7.93 -1.63
N LYS A 197 6.30 -7.65 -0.89
CA LYS A 197 5.28 -6.63 -1.10
C LYS A 197 5.90 -5.35 -1.67
N GLU A 198 6.75 -4.64 -0.94
CA GLU A 198 7.30 -3.33 -1.38
C GLU A 198 8.43 -3.44 -2.42
N ARG A 199 8.56 -4.57 -3.11
CA ARG A 199 9.59 -4.87 -4.12
C ARG A 199 11.00 -4.53 -3.62
N PRO A 200 11.43 -5.09 -2.47
CA PRO A 200 12.75 -4.81 -1.95
C PRO A 200 13.82 -5.30 -2.94
N PRO A 201 14.86 -4.51 -3.24
CA PRO A 201 15.98 -5.01 -4.01
C PRO A 201 16.66 -6.13 -3.24
N MET A 202 17.16 -7.14 -3.95
CA MET A 202 17.73 -8.34 -3.32
C MET A 202 18.90 -8.03 -2.39
N SER A 203 19.64 -6.95 -2.63
CA SER A 203 20.71 -6.48 -1.73
C SER A 203 20.21 -6.20 -0.32
N ASN A 204 18.98 -5.69 -0.18
CA ASN A 204 18.38 -5.35 1.11
C ASN A 204 17.88 -6.62 1.81
N ILE A 205 17.21 -7.52 1.07
CA ILE A 205 16.80 -8.82 1.63
C ILE A 205 18.01 -9.61 2.12
N LEU A 206 19.09 -9.68 1.34
CA LEU A 206 20.31 -10.37 1.77
C LEU A 206 20.95 -9.70 2.98
N PHE A 207 20.98 -8.37 3.04
CA PHE A 207 21.48 -7.63 4.19
C PHE A 207 20.69 -8.00 5.46
N ASP A 208 19.35 -7.90 5.39
CA ASP A 208 18.47 -8.16 6.53
C ASP A 208 18.57 -9.63 7.01
N LEU A 209 18.63 -10.58 6.07
CA LEU A 209 18.76 -12.00 6.40
C LEU A 209 20.10 -12.30 7.07
N ILE A 210 21.21 -11.80 6.50
CA ILE A 210 22.55 -12.04 7.06
C ILE A 210 22.66 -11.41 8.45
N GLN A 211 22.15 -10.19 8.63
CA GLN A 211 22.16 -9.53 9.94
C GLN A 211 21.35 -10.31 10.99
N SER A 212 20.23 -10.91 10.58
CA SER A 212 19.35 -11.68 11.49
C SER A 212 19.92 -13.05 11.86
N LEU A 213 20.62 -13.69 10.92
CA LEU A 213 21.22 -15.02 11.09
C LEU A 213 22.62 -14.99 11.73
N SER A 214 23.30 -13.84 11.69
CA SER A 214 24.65 -13.73 12.23
C SER A 214 24.63 -13.71 13.77
N PRO A 215 25.54 -14.44 14.45
CA PRO A 215 25.71 -14.38 15.90
C PRO A 215 26.14 -12.99 16.40
N GLN A 216 26.87 -12.25 15.56
CA GLN A 216 27.29 -10.86 15.79
C GLN A 216 27.00 -10.04 14.53
N PRO A 217 26.49 -8.81 14.62
CA PRO A 217 26.17 -8.02 13.43
C PRO A 217 27.40 -7.87 12.53
N GLU A 218 27.30 -8.39 11.30
CA GLU A 218 28.36 -8.33 10.28
C GLU A 218 28.59 -6.85 9.90
N THR A 219 29.72 -6.30 10.33
CA THR A 219 30.06 -4.88 10.09
C THR A 219 30.56 -4.63 8.67
N HIS A 220 31.03 -5.66 7.95
CA HIS A 220 31.53 -5.57 6.58
C HIS A 220 30.93 -6.67 5.69
N LEU A 221 29.77 -6.39 5.11
CA LEU A 221 29.17 -7.25 4.11
C LEU A 221 29.89 -7.11 2.76
N PRO A 222 30.16 -8.21 2.04
CA PRO A 222 30.71 -8.15 0.69
C PRO A 222 29.86 -7.26 -0.23
N GLU A 223 30.47 -6.45 -1.09
CA GLU A 223 29.71 -5.61 -2.04
C GLU A 223 29.02 -6.43 -3.13
N ASN A 224 29.61 -7.57 -3.51
CA ASN A 224 29.08 -8.45 -4.55
C ASN A 224 27.92 -9.33 -4.02
N THR A 225 26.76 -9.27 -4.70
CA THR A 225 25.58 -10.09 -4.46
C THR A 225 25.89 -11.59 -4.37
N GLU A 226 26.72 -12.14 -5.27
CA GLU A 226 27.06 -13.57 -5.24
C GLU A 226 27.81 -13.98 -3.97
N LYS A 227 28.70 -13.10 -3.48
CA LYS A 227 29.42 -13.32 -2.22
C LYS A 227 28.46 -13.24 -1.04
N ARG A 228 27.47 -12.35 -1.07
CA ARG A 228 26.39 -12.29 -0.06
C ARG A 228 25.53 -13.55 -0.06
N ILE A 229 25.14 -14.06 -1.23
CA ILE A 229 24.41 -15.35 -1.32
C ILE A 229 25.26 -16.48 -0.73
N SER A 230 26.56 -16.51 -1.05
CA SER A 230 27.49 -17.52 -0.52
C SER A 230 27.62 -17.44 1.00
N LEU A 231 27.64 -16.22 1.56
CA LEU A 231 27.65 -15.99 3.01
C LEU A 231 26.33 -16.40 3.66
N LEU A 232 25.19 -16.07 3.07
CA LEU A 232 23.88 -16.55 3.52
C LEU A 232 23.86 -18.09 3.57
N LEU A 233 24.31 -18.76 2.50
CA LEU A 233 24.38 -20.22 2.45
C LEU A 233 25.32 -20.81 3.51
N LYS A 234 26.38 -20.11 3.91
CA LYS A 234 27.23 -20.50 5.03
C LYS A 234 26.42 -20.55 6.33
N TYR A 235 25.58 -19.53 6.59
CA TYR A 235 24.70 -19.50 7.76
C TYR A 235 23.59 -20.56 7.70
N LEU A 236 22.98 -20.77 6.52
CA LEU A 236 21.97 -21.81 6.32
C LEU A 236 22.52 -23.23 6.50
N ARG A 237 23.85 -23.41 6.38
CA ARG A 237 24.54 -24.68 6.69
C ARG A 237 24.84 -24.83 8.18
N SER A 238 25.29 -23.76 8.84
CA SER A 238 25.66 -23.81 10.26
C SER A 238 24.46 -23.91 11.19
N SER A 239 23.31 -23.39 10.76
CA SER A 239 22.08 -23.36 11.56
C SER A 239 20.90 -23.82 10.71
N ARG A 240 19.91 -24.47 11.33
CA ARG A 240 18.68 -24.89 10.69
C ARG A 240 17.69 -23.74 10.68
N CYS A 241 17.51 -23.10 9.54
CA CYS A 241 16.67 -21.91 9.40
C CYS A 241 15.41 -22.19 8.58
N LEU A 242 14.30 -21.59 8.98
CA LEU A 242 13.08 -21.51 8.18
C LEU A 242 12.86 -20.07 7.76
N LEU A 243 13.00 -19.81 6.46
CA LEU A 243 12.80 -18.50 5.85
C LEU A 243 11.45 -18.48 5.15
N VAL A 244 10.70 -17.39 5.25
CA VAL A 244 9.45 -17.19 4.50
C VAL A 244 9.55 -15.91 3.68
N PHE A 245 9.37 -16.03 2.36
CA PHE A 245 9.18 -14.88 1.48
C PHE A 245 7.73 -14.83 1.01
N ASP A 246 7.04 -13.79 1.45
CA ASP A 246 5.61 -13.60 1.16
C ASP A 246 5.40 -12.64 -0.01
N GLU A 247 4.38 -12.91 -0.83
CA GLU A 247 3.98 -12.12 -2.02
C GLU A 247 5.04 -12.00 -3.11
N LEU A 248 5.63 -13.12 -3.53
CA LEU A 248 6.63 -13.18 -4.61
C LEU A 248 6.14 -12.54 -5.92
N ASP A 249 4.83 -12.61 -6.20
CA ASP A 249 4.22 -12.00 -7.38
C ASP A 249 4.54 -10.49 -7.51
N SER A 250 4.87 -9.81 -6.41
CA SER A 250 5.22 -8.39 -6.41
C SER A 250 6.44 -8.08 -7.28
N ILE A 251 7.36 -9.03 -7.43
CA ILE A 251 8.60 -8.91 -8.22
C ILE A 251 8.55 -9.68 -9.55
N LEU A 252 7.43 -10.33 -9.86
CA LEU A 252 7.20 -11.04 -11.13
C LEU A 252 6.45 -10.16 -12.14
N LEU A 253 6.65 -10.44 -13.42
CA LEU A 253 6.08 -9.81 -14.61
C LEU A 253 5.34 -10.90 -15.40
N GLN A 254 4.07 -10.64 -15.75
CA GLN A 254 3.25 -11.55 -16.56
C GLN A 254 3.14 -13.00 -16.02
N GLY A 255 3.25 -13.17 -14.69
CA GLY A 255 3.09 -14.47 -14.04
C GLY A 255 4.42 -15.05 -13.60
N ASP A 256 5.24 -15.56 -14.52
CA ASP A 256 6.37 -16.46 -14.22
C ASP A 256 7.77 -15.87 -14.46
N ARG A 257 7.89 -14.67 -15.05
CA ARG A 257 9.18 -13.99 -15.28
C ARG A 257 9.44 -12.92 -14.25
N TYR A 258 10.69 -12.56 -13.97
CA TYR A 258 11.00 -11.43 -13.10
C TYR A 258 10.78 -10.09 -13.79
N GLN A 259 10.45 -9.06 -12.99
CA GLN A 259 10.53 -7.68 -13.44
C GLN A 259 12.00 -7.27 -13.67
N PRO A 260 12.26 -6.31 -14.58
CA PRO A 260 13.60 -5.78 -14.78
C PRO A 260 14.25 -5.29 -13.48
N GLY A 261 15.43 -5.82 -13.16
CA GLY A 261 16.20 -5.53 -11.95
C GLY A 261 15.99 -6.49 -10.78
N TYR A 262 15.10 -7.49 -10.93
CA TYR A 262 14.81 -8.52 -9.91
C TYR A 262 15.24 -9.93 -10.34
N GLU A 263 15.92 -10.08 -11.48
CA GLU A 263 16.37 -11.36 -12.02
C GLU A 263 17.34 -12.08 -11.09
N ASN A 264 18.05 -11.34 -10.24
CA ASN A 264 18.97 -11.90 -9.25
C ASN A 264 18.29 -12.80 -8.20
N TYR A 265 16.98 -12.66 -7.97
CA TYR A 265 16.24 -13.59 -7.10
C TYR A 265 16.26 -15.03 -7.64
N ALA A 266 16.32 -15.21 -8.97
CA ALA A 266 16.49 -16.52 -9.59
C ALA A 266 17.75 -17.22 -9.08
N ASP A 267 18.87 -16.51 -9.05
CA ASP A 267 20.16 -17.04 -8.58
C ASP A 267 20.10 -17.46 -7.11
N LEU A 268 19.40 -16.69 -6.26
CA LEU A 268 19.22 -17.04 -4.85
C LEU A 268 18.43 -18.34 -4.70
N PHE A 269 17.26 -18.42 -5.34
CA PHE A 269 16.39 -19.58 -5.20
C PHE A 269 17.05 -20.84 -5.76
N GLN A 270 17.70 -20.73 -6.93
CA GLN A 270 18.46 -21.83 -7.51
C GLN A 270 19.59 -22.29 -6.58
N ARG A 271 20.35 -21.36 -5.98
CA ARG A 271 21.44 -21.73 -5.07
C ARG A 271 20.95 -22.34 -3.74
N ILE A 272 19.80 -21.92 -3.23
CA ILE A 272 19.16 -22.55 -2.06
C ILE A 272 18.76 -23.99 -2.37
N VAL A 273 18.15 -24.25 -3.53
CA VAL A 273 17.76 -25.62 -3.91
C VAL A 273 18.99 -26.52 -4.12
N THR A 274 20.00 -26.04 -4.85
CA THR A 274 21.15 -26.85 -5.27
C THR A 274 22.23 -27.04 -4.21
N SER A 275 22.36 -26.10 -3.26
CA SER A 275 23.40 -26.18 -2.22
C SER A 275 23.04 -27.14 -1.08
N ARG A 276 24.04 -27.85 -0.55
CA ARG A 276 23.85 -28.66 0.66
C ARG A 276 23.65 -27.75 1.88
N HIS A 277 22.49 -27.87 2.54
CA HIS A 277 22.14 -27.29 3.84
C HIS A 277 20.88 -27.97 4.41
N GLN A 278 20.56 -27.67 5.68
CA GLN A 278 19.39 -28.20 6.41
C GLN A 278 18.23 -27.20 6.55
N SER A 279 18.43 -25.98 6.06
CA SER A 279 17.42 -24.91 6.08
C SER A 279 16.38 -25.04 4.97
N CYS A 280 15.24 -24.36 5.11
CA CYS A 280 14.14 -24.33 4.15
C CYS A 280 13.68 -22.89 3.87
N LEU A 281 13.38 -22.58 2.60
CA LEU A 281 12.72 -21.37 2.15
C LEU A 281 11.28 -21.67 1.70
N LEU A 282 10.30 -21.05 2.35
CA LEU A 282 8.90 -21.09 1.97
C LEU A 282 8.53 -19.84 1.16
N LEU A 283 8.11 -20.02 -0.09
CA LEU A 283 7.64 -18.94 -0.95
C LEU A 283 6.11 -18.93 -1.01
N THR A 284 5.50 -17.75 -1.03
CA THR A 284 4.09 -17.61 -1.44
C THR A 284 3.99 -16.84 -2.76
N SER A 285 3.29 -17.41 -3.72
CA SER A 285 3.14 -16.84 -5.06
C SER A 285 1.83 -17.29 -5.72
N TRP A 286 1.44 -16.67 -6.83
CA TRP A 286 0.33 -17.16 -7.67
C TRP A 286 0.87 -18.06 -8.75
N HIS A 287 2.04 -17.71 -9.28
CA HIS A 287 2.75 -18.46 -10.30
C HIS A 287 4.14 -18.82 -9.78
N GLN A 288 4.62 -19.96 -10.22
CA GLN A 288 5.99 -20.35 -9.95
C GLN A 288 6.92 -19.66 -10.95
N PRO A 289 8.04 -19.08 -10.48
CA PRO A 289 9.09 -18.57 -11.37
C PRO A 289 9.56 -19.65 -12.34
N LEU A 290 9.77 -19.25 -13.60
CA LEU A 290 10.05 -20.17 -14.70
C LEU A 290 11.26 -21.08 -14.42
N GLU A 291 12.32 -20.54 -13.81
CA GLU A 291 13.55 -21.28 -13.51
C GLU A 291 13.38 -22.37 -12.44
N LEU A 292 12.34 -22.27 -11.60
CA LEU A 292 12.08 -23.27 -10.58
C LEU A 292 11.32 -24.47 -11.15
N ASN A 293 10.69 -24.35 -12.31
CA ASN A 293 9.92 -25.46 -12.91
C ASN A 293 10.84 -26.62 -13.32
N SER A 294 12.00 -26.33 -13.92
CA SER A 294 12.97 -27.38 -14.27
C SER A 294 13.54 -28.08 -13.03
N LEU A 295 13.79 -27.33 -11.95
CA LEU A 295 14.36 -27.89 -10.72
C LEU A 295 13.42 -28.86 -9.98
N VAL A 296 12.10 -28.71 -10.17
CA VAL A 296 11.08 -29.62 -9.61
C VAL A 296 11.17 -31.00 -10.24
N GLU A 297 11.54 -31.09 -11.52
CA GLU A 297 11.72 -32.35 -12.22
C GLU A 297 13.07 -33.01 -11.88
N GLU A 298 14.09 -32.19 -11.57
CA GLU A 298 15.46 -32.65 -11.32
C GLU A 298 15.73 -33.08 -9.87
N THR A 299 15.04 -32.51 -8.88
CA THR A 299 15.38 -32.71 -7.46
C THR A 299 14.17 -32.85 -6.55
N SER A 300 14.28 -33.68 -5.51
CA SER A 300 13.25 -33.78 -4.46
C SER A 300 13.31 -32.67 -3.41
N HIS A 301 14.32 -31.79 -3.47
CA HIS A 301 14.56 -30.72 -2.51
C HIS A 301 13.68 -29.48 -2.74
N ILE A 302 12.94 -29.44 -3.85
CA ILE A 302 11.94 -28.42 -4.14
C ILE A 302 10.56 -29.08 -4.25
N LYS A 303 9.54 -28.47 -3.65
CA LYS A 303 8.15 -28.91 -3.74
C LYS A 303 7.21 -27.73 -3.98
N VAL A 304 6.08 -28.03 -4.60
CA VAL A 304 5.07 -27.04 -4.98
C VAL A 304 3.74 -27.50 -4.43
N LEU A 305 3.10 -26.66 -3.61
CA LEU A 305 1.77 -26.91 -3.09
C LEU A 305 0.78 -25.97 -3.75
N GLN A 306 -0.09 -26.51 -4.60
CA GLN A 306 -1.20 -25.75 -5.18
C GLN A 306 -2.36 -25.66 -4.17
N LEU A 307 -2.65 -24.45 -3.72
CA LEU A 307 -3.79 -24.15 -2.88
C LEU A 307 -5.05 -23.93 -3.71
N ASN A 308 -6.04 -24.78 -3.43
CA ASN A 308 -7.39 -24.64 -3.93
C ASN A 308 -8.27 -23.89 -2.92
N GLY A 309 -9.53 -23.64 -3.29
CA GLY A 309 -10.53 -23.13 -2.36
C GLY A 309 -10.67 -23.98 -1.11
N LEU A 310 -11.21 -23.37 -0.05
CA LEU A 310 -11.66 -24.13 1.11
C LEU A 310 -12.72 -25.15 0.72
N ASP A 311 -12.74 -26.26 1.45
CA ASP A 311 -13.86 -27.18 1.42
C ASP A 311 -15.14 -26.48 1.92
N GLU A 312 -16.28 -27.11 1.63
CA GLU A 312 -17.58 -26.55 1.94
C GLU A 312 -17.78 -26.27 3.44
N GLN A 313 -17.33 -27.16 4.31
CA GLN A 313 -17.50 -27.01 5.75
C GLN A 313 -16.66 -25.85 6.29
N SER A 314 -15.43 -25.70 5.80
CA SER A 314 -14.55 -24.60 6.15
C SER A 314 -15.03 -23.26 5.59
N ALA A 315 -15.56 -23.25 4.37
CA ALA A 315 -16.21 -22.08 3.78
C ALA A 315 -17.45 -21.66 4.61
N LEU A 316 -18.27 -22.62 5.03
CA LEU A 316 -19.42 -22.38 5.91
C LEU A 316 -19.02 -21.75 7.24
N LYS A 317 -17.88 -22.16 7.84
CA LYS A 317 -17.36 -21.50 9.06
C LYS A 317 -17.11 -20.00 8.84
N ILE A 318 -16.64 -19.58 7.67
CA ILE A 318 -16.50 -18.16 7.31
C ILE A 318 -17.88 -17.48 7.33
N LEU A 319 -18.86 -18.09 6.67
CA LEU A 319 -20.22 -17.57 6.55
C LEU A 319 -20.89 -17.42 7.93
N TYR A 320 -20.78 -18.43 8.80
CA TYR A 320 -21.34 -18.36 10.15
C TYR A 320 -20.58 -17.41 11.09
N SER A 321 -19.27 -17.25 10.92
CA SER A 321 -18.46 -16.35 11.76
C SER A 321 -18.89 -14.89 11.69
N ALA A 322 -19.59 -14.49 10.62
CA ALA A 322 -20.10 -13.14 10.43
C ALA A 322 -21.25 -12.76 11.40
N LYS A 323 -21.74 -13.67 12.27
CA LYS A 323 -22.81 -13.45 13.27
C LYS A 323 -24.12 -12.82 12.73
N ARG A 324 -24.31 -12.84 11.40
CA ARG A 324 -25.42 -12.19 10.69
C ARG A 324 -26.35 -13.17 9.98
N PHE A 325 -26.05 -14.46 10.07
CA PHE A 325 -26.81 -15.54 9.46
C PHE A 325 -27.30 -16.50 10.55
N SER A 326 -28.60 -16.80 10.59
CA SER A 326 -29.19 -17.79 11.51
C SER A 326 -29.01 -19.22 10.99
N SER A 327 -28.66 -20.13 11.88
CA SER A 327 -28.07 -21.45 11.59
C SER A 327 -28.99 -22.52 10.98
N SER A 328 -30.26 -22.24 10.67
CA SER A 328 -31.23 -23.33 10.47
C SER A 328 -32.03 -23.36 9.15
N THR A 329 -31.91 -22.40 8.23
CA THR A 329 -32.79 -22.37 7.03
C THR A 329 -32.12 -22.20 5.66
N GLU A 330 -30.79 -22.13 5.55
CA GLU A 330 -30.13 -21.72 4.28
C GLU A 330 -28.94 -22.61 3.83
N ASN A 331 -28.82 -23.85 4.33
CA ASN A 331 -27.67 -24.73 4.00
C ASN A 331 -27.47 -24.95 2.49
N LYS A 332 -28.55 -25.07 1.71
CA LYS A 332 -28.46 -25.25 0.25
C LYS A 332 -27.91 -24.02 -0.45
N SER A 333 -28.35 -22.85 -0.04
CA SER A 333 -27.95 -21.57 -0.62
C SER A 333 -26.52 -21.15 -0.22
N PHE A 334 -26.04 -21.57 0.96
CA PHE A 334 -24.64 -21.40 1.35
C PHE A 334 -23.69 -22.37 0.63
N SER A 335 -24.15 -23.59 0.36
CA SER A 335 -23.45 -24.52 -0.53
C SER A 335 -23.26 -23.90 -1.91
N GLU A 336 -24.33 -23.29 -2.45
CA GLU A 336 -24.28 -22.56 -3.72
C GLU A 336 -23.31 -21.37 -3.69
N MET A 337 -23.26 -20.59 -2.61
CA MET A 337 -22.24 -19.52 -2.48
C MET A 337 -20.81 -20.06 -2.41
N SER A 338 -20.58 -21.11 -1.62
CA SER A 338 -19.26 -21.74 -1.52
C SER A 338 -18.79 -22.24 -2.89
N GLN A 339 -19.70 -22.88 -3.64
CA GLN A 339 -19.44 -23.31 -5.02
C GLN A 339 -19.21 -22.11 -5.97
N LEU A 340 -20.01 -21.05 -5.84
CA LEU A 340 -19.91 -19.87 -6.69
C LEU A 340 -18.56 -19.17 -6.54
N TYR A 341 -18.07 -18.98 -5.31
CA TYR A 341 -16.76 -18.35 -5.02
C TYR A 341 -15.62 -19.36 -4.98
N GLY A 342 -15.94 -20.62 -5.27
CA GLY A 342 -14.99 -21.69 -5.30
C GLY A 342 -14.18 -21.86 -4.02
N GLY A 343 -14.78 -21.57 -2.85
CA GLY A 343 -14.13 -21.65 -1.55
C GLY A 343 -13.08 -20.57 -1.26
N ASN A 344 -12.99 -19.48 -2.04
CA ASN A 344 -11.99 -18.42 -1.80
C ASN A 344 -12.29 -17.65 -0.49
N PRO A 345 -11.44 -17.75 0.56
CA PRO A 345 -11.72 -17.15 1.86
C PRO A 345 -11.93 -15.64 1.82
N LEU A 346 -11.13 -14.92 1.03
CA LEU A 346 -11.24 -13.47 0.93
C LEU A 346 -12.56 -13.10 0.25
N LEU A 347 -12.91 -13.73 -0.88
CA LEU A 347 -14.19 -13.47 -1.56
C LEU A 347 -15.38 -13.81 -0.66
N LEU A 348 -15.33 -14.92 0.08
CA LEU A 348 -16.39 -15.28 1.03
C LEU A 348 -16.52 -14.27 2.18
N LYS A 349 -15.40 -13.76 2.71
CA LYS A 349 -15.41 -12.66 3.72
C LYS A 349 -15.98 -11.36 3.14
N ILE A 350 -15.64 -11.04 1.89
CA ILE A 350 -16.16 -9.86 1.17
C ILE A 350 -17.67 -9.92 1.09
N VAL A 351 -18.18 -11.08 0.70
CA VAL A 351 -19.61 -11.31 0.50
C VAL A 351 -20.36 -11.25 1.82
N THR A 352 -19.90 -11.99 2.82
CA THR A 352 -20.55 -12.04 4.15
C THR A 352 -20.59 -10.70 4.87
N ALA A 353 -19.56 -9.87 4.71
CA ALA A 353 -19.51 -8.55 5.32
C ALA A 353 -20.62 -7.61 4.79
N ASN A 354 -21.04 -7.78 3.53
CA ASN A 354 -21.97 -6.89 2.84
C ASN A 354 -23.37 -7.51 2.60
N PHE A 355 -23.55 -8.79 2.93
CA PHE A 355 -24.77 -9.54 2.60
C PHE A 355 -26.03 -9.01 3.30
N ALA A 356 -25.93 -8.65 4.58
CA ALA A 356 -27.07 -8.19 5.38
C ALA A 356 -27.57 -6.79 4.96
N ASP A 357 -26.68 -5.92 4.50
CA ASP A 357 -27.00 -4.51 4.23
C ASP A 357 -27.58 -4.30 2.81
N LEU A 358 -27.32 -5.23 1.89
CA LEU A 358 -27.64 -5.01 0.48
C LEU A 358 -28.82 -5.87 -0.03
N PHE A 359 -29.10 -7.03 0.57
CA PHE A 359 -29.86 -8.07 -0.14
C PHE A 359 -30.94 -8.80 0.67
N SER A 360 -31.27 -8.32 1.88
CA SER A 360 -32.39 -8.83 2.71
C SER A 360 -32.42 -10.36 2.90
N GLY A 361 -31.28 -11.06 2.78
CA GLY A 361 -31.21 -12.51 2.91
C GLY A 361 -31.38 -13.33 1.61
N ASN A 362 -31.61 -12.71 0.44
CA ASN A 362 -31.91 -13.47 -0.78
C ASN A 362 -30.65 -13.80 -1.62
N ILE A 363 -30.33 -15.08 -1.71
CA ILE A 363 -29.11 -15.59 -2.33
C ILE A 363 -29.19 -15.57 -3.87
N THR A 364 -30.38 -15.77 -4.44
CA THR A 364 -30.61 -15.66 -5.89
C THR A 364 -30.43 -14.23 -6.37
N GLN A 365 -30.96 -13.26 -5.63
CA GLN A 365 -30.80 -11.84 -5.91
C GLN A 365 -29.32 -11.44 -5.83
N PHE A 366 -28.61 -11.98 -4.83
CA PHE A 366 -27.19 -11.78 -4.65
C PHE A 366 -26.33 -12.34 -5.81
N ILE A 367 -26.62 -13.53 -6.33
CA ILE A 367 -25.93 -14.09 -7.50
C ILE A 367 -26.12 -13.15 -8.71
N GLN A 368 -27.35 -12.71 -8.94
CA GLN A 368 -27.67 -11.78 -10.02
C GLN A 368 -26.90 -10.46 -9.86
N GLN A 369 -26.87 -9.87 -8.67
CA GLN A 369 -26.16 -8.62 -8.43
C GLN A 369 -24.64 -8.76 -8.49
N THR A 370 -24.09 -9.90 -8.08
CA THR A 370 -22.66 -10.18 -8.24
C THR A 370 -22.28 -10.22 -9.73
N THR A 371 -23.10 -10.89 -10.55
CA THR A 371 -22.94 -10.88 -12.01
C THR A 371 -23.04 -9.44 -12.55
N LEU A 372 -24.01 -8.64 -12.08
CA LEU A 372 -24.14 -7.22 -12.47
C LEU A 372 -22.92 -6.37 -12.11
N VAL A 373 -22.16 -6.71 -11.05
CA VAL A 373 -20.91 -6.01 -10.70
C VAL A 373 -19.76 -6.41 -11.63
N ILE A 374 -19.72 -7.67 -12.06
CA ILE A 374 -18.68 -8.18 -12.98
C ILE A 374 -18.89 -7.66 -14.40
N GLN A 375 -20.14 -7.51 -14.84
CA GLN A 375 -20.44 -7.07 -16.20
C GLN A 375 -19.74 -5.75 -16.60
N PRO A 376 -19.81 -4.64 -15.83
CA PRO A 376 -19.07 -3.42 -16.15
C PRO A 376 -17.55 -3.61 -16.15
N ILE A 377 -17.01 -4.43 -15.24
CA ILE A 377 -15.56 -4.72 -15.17
C ILE A 377 -15.11 -5.45 -16.43
N LEU A 378 -15.90 -6.42 -16.86
CA LEU A 378 -15.66 -7.17 -18.08
C LEU A 378 -15.80 -6.25 -19.29
N ARG A 379 -16.83 -5.39 -19.36
CA ARG A 379 -16.98 -4.43 -20.47
C ARG A 379 -15.79 -3.47 -20.59
N ASP A 380 -15.27 -2.96 -19.47
CA ASP A 380 -14.04 -2.15 -19.47
C ASP A 380 -12.83 -2.94 -20.00
N PHE A 381 -12.71 -4.21 -19.61
CA PHE A 381 -11.68 -5.10 -20.15
C PHE A 381 -11.82 -5.33 -21.66
N LEU A 382 -13.03 -5.63 -22.12
CA LEU A 382 -13.34 -5.90 -23.53
C LEU A 382 -13.10 -4.67 -24.41
N GLN A 383 -13.42 -3.48 -23.90
CA GLN A 383 -13.10 -2.21 -24.57
C GLN A 383 -11.60 -2.06 -24.81
N LYS A 384 -10.76 -2.51 -23.87
CA LYS A 384 -9.29 -2.49 -24.03
C LYS A 384 -8.80 -3.55 -25.00
N THR A 385 -9.45 -4.72 -25.07
CA THR A 385 -9.05 -5.81 -25.96
C THR A 385 -9.73 -5.78 -27.34
N SER A 386 -10.55 -4.74 -27.63
CA SER A 386 -11.34 -4.61 -28.87
C SER A 386 -12.23 -5.83 -29.19
N ALA A 387 -12.62 -6.59 -28.17
CA ALA A 387 -13.45 -7.77 -28.33
C ALA A 387 -14.93 -7.37 -28.25
N ASP A 388 -15.73 -7.82 -29.23
CA ASP A 388 -17.16 -7.60 -29.25
C ASP A 388 -17.86 -8.87 -28.73
N LEU A 389 -18.47 -8.76 -27.55
CA LEU A 389 -19.20 -9.85 -26.91
C LEU A 389 -20.66 -9.43 -26.70
N SER A 390 -21.56 -10.36 -27.01
CA SER A 390 -22.98 -10.23 -26.70
C SER A 390 -23.23 -10.17 -25.19
N ASP A 391 -24.38 -9.63 -24.80
CA ASP A 391 -24.81 -9.56 -23.40
C ASP A 391 -24.88 -10.95 -22.74
N THR A 392 -25.22 -11.97 -23.53
CA THR A 392 -25.27 -13.38 -23.12
C THR A 392 -23.88 -13.94 -22.84
N GLU A 393 -22.90 -13.65 -23.70
CA GLU A 393 -21.49 -14.04 -23.50
C GLU A 393 -20.90 -13.36 -22.25
N ILE A 394 -21.16 -12.06 -22.09
CA ILE A 394 -20.76 -11.28 -20.92
C ILE A 394 -21.36 -11.84 -19.63
N TYR A 395 -22.64 -12.22 -19.65
CA TYR A 395 -23.31 -12.85 -18.52
C TYR A 395 -22.63 -14.19 -18.16
N LEU A 396 -22.37 -15.03 -19.16
CA LEU A 396 -21.75 -16.35 -18.95
C LEU A 396 -20.33 -16.25 -18.38
N ILE A 397 -19.51 -15.33 -18.90
CA ILE A 397 -18.18 -15.03 -18.35
C ILE A 397 -18.31 -14.56 -16.90
N GLY A 398 -19.25 -13.65 -16.60
CA GLY A 398 -19.48 -13.15 -15.24
C GLY A 398 -19.78 -14.28 -14.26
N CYS A 399 -20.62 -15.24 -14.65
CA CYS A 399 -20.95 -16.39 -13.82
C CYS A 399 -19.76 -17.35 -13.62
N LEU A 400 -18.90 -17.51 -14.62
CA LEU A 400 -17.74 -18.40 -14.56
C LEU A 400 -16.54 -17.76 -13.82
N ALA A 401 -16.44 -16.44 -13.79
CA ALA A 401 -15.28 -15.72 -13.26
C ALA A 401 -15.00 -16.00 -11.77
N LEU A 402 -16.04 -16.32 -10.99
CA LEU A 402 -15.93 -16.53 -9.56
C LEU A 402 -15.73 -18.00 -9.18
N ARG A 403 -15.99 -18.94 -10.10
CA ARG A 403 -15.95 -20.36 -9.80
C ARG A 403 -14.53 -20.89 -9.86
N SER A 404 -14.09 -21.61 -8.82
CA SER A 404 -12.75 -22.22 -8.81
C SER A 404 -12.66 -23.48 -9.67
N LYS A 405 -13.75 -24.24 -9.81
CA LYS A 405 -13.80 -25.50 -10.55
C LYS A 405 -14.42 -25.33 -11.95
N PRO A 406 -14.03 -26.18 -12.92
CA PRO A 406 -14.73 -26.29 -14.20
C PRO A 406 -16.22 -26.62 -13.99
N VAL A 407 -17.07 -26.14 -14.89
CA VAL A 407 -18.53 -26.32 -14.83
C VAL A 407 -18.99 -27.11 -16.05
N SER A 408 -19.77 -28.17 -15.86
CA SER A 408 -20.33 -28.94 -16.97
C SER A 408 -21.46 -28.21 -17.69
N THR A 409 -21.75 -28.61 -18.93
CA THR A 409 -22.85 -28.04 -19.73
C THR A 409 -24.20 -28.12 -19.01
N ASN A 410 -24.48 -29.24 -18.36
CA ASN A 410 -25.70 -29.47 -17.59
C ASN A 410 -25.80 -28.55 -16.35
N ASP A 411 -24.69 -28.30 -15.68
CA ASP A 411 -24.62 -27.38 -14.55
C ASP A 411 -24.74 -25.91 -14.99
N LEU A 412 -24.17 -25.55 -16.15
CA LEU A 412 -24.38 -24.23 -16.77
C LEU A 412 -25.88 -23.96 -16.99
N LYS A 413 -26.63 -24.95 -17.46
CA LYS A 413 -28.09 -24.79 -17.69
C LYS A 413 -28.88 -24.72 -16.38
N SER A 414 -28.67 -25.69 -15.49
CA SER A 414 -29.54 -25.89 -14.32
C SER A 414 -29.22 -24.96 -13.14
N LYS A 415 -27.95 -24.57 -12.96
CA LYS A 415 -27.50 -23.81 -11.77
C LYS A 415 -27.17 -22.34 -12.04
N ILE A 416 -27.06 -21.91 -13.30
CA ILE A 416 -26.68 -20.52 -13.66
C ILE A 416 -27.89 -19.69 -14.12
N ALA A 417 -29.07 -20.29 -14.19
CA ALA A 417 -30.29 -19.65 -14.69
C ALA A 417 -30.03 -18.97 -16.05
N PHE A 418 -29.37 -19.68 -16.98
CA PHE A 418 -29.34 -19.25 -18.37
C PHE A 418 -30.79 -19.24 -18.88
N ALA A 419 -31.26 -18.08 -19.36
CA ALA A 419 -32.67 -17.87 -19.68
C ALA A 419 -33.13 -18.50 -21.01
N GLY A 420 -32.22 -19.08 -21.80
CA GLY A 420 -32.50 -19.70 -23.11
C GLY A 420 -32.53 -21.25 -23.10
N GLU A 421 -32.73 -21.85 -24.27
CA GLU A 421 -32.71 -23.32 -24.45
C GLU A 421 -31.26 -23.86 -24.57
N ILE A 422 -31.05 -25.18 -24.44
CA ILE A 422 -29.70 -25.79 -24.57
C ILE A 422 -29.10 -25.51 -25.96
N SER A 423 -29.96 -25.51 -26.98
CA SER A 423 -29.58 -25.20 -28.36
C SER A 423 -28.97 -23.80 -28.51
N ASP A 424 -29.30 -22.87 -27.61
CA ASP A 424 -28.78 -21.50 -27.64
C ASP A 424 -27.48 -21.34 -26.85
N LEU A 425 -27.14 -22.29 -25.97
CA LEU A 425 -25.93 -22.26 -25.16
C LEU A 425 -24.69 -22.74 -25.93
N GLN A 426 -24.85 -23.77 -26.78
CA GLN A 426 -23.75 -24.35 -27.55
C GLN A 426 -23.04 -23.30 -28.44
N PRO A 427 -23.73 -22.47 -29.22
CA PRO A 427 -23.09 -21.47 -30.08
C PRO A 427 -22.36 -20.39 -29.26
N VAL A 428 -22.88 -20.03 -28.09
CA VAL A 428 -22.27 -19.08 -27.16
C VAL A 428 -20.97 -19.64 -26.59
N LEU A 429 -20.98 -20.91 -26.16
CA LEU A 429 -19.78 -21.59 -25.66
C LEU A 429 -18.70 -21.69 -26.76
N GLU A 430 -19.09 -22.09 -27.97
CA GLU A 430 -18.18 -22.20 -29.11
C GLU A 430 -17.57 -20.84 -29.48
N SER A 431 -18.37 -19.76 -29.48
CA SER A 431 -17.89 -18.41 -29.69
C SER A 431 -16.85 -18.00 -28.65
N LEU A 432 -17.14 -18.20 -27.37
CA LEU A 432 -16.23 -17.85 -26.27
C LEU A 432 -14.93 -18.67 -26.27
N ILE A 433 -14.99 -19.95 -26.66
CA ILE A 433 -13.81 -20.80 -26.84
C ILE A 433 -12.97 -20.29 -28.01
N LYS A 434 -13.60 -19.98 -29.16
CA LYS A 434 -12.93 -19.45 -30.34
C LYS A 434 -12.22 -18.12 -30.05
N GLN A 435 -12.81 -17.30 -29.19
CA GLN A 435 -12.24 -16.04 -28.72
C GLN A 435 -11.28 -16.19 -27.52
N ALA A 436 -10.96 -17.42 -27.11
CA ALA A 436 -10.06 -17.77 -26.01
C ALA A 436 -10.46 -17.24 -24.62
N PHE A 437 -11.74 -16.89 -24.42
CA PHE A 437 -12.28 -16.52 -23.11
C PHE A 437 -12.51 -17.73 -22.21
N LEU A 438 -12.85 -18.88 -22.80
CA LEU A 438 -13.08 -20.14 -22.10
C LEU A 438 -12.08 -21.20 -22.52
N LEU A 439 -11.73 -22.05 -21.55
CA LEU A 439 -11.04 -23.31 -21.75
C LEU A 439 -12.04 -24.44 -21.59
N LYS A 440 -12.09 -25.30 -22.60
CA LYS A 440 -12.83 -26.56 -22.58
C LYS A 440 -11.95 -27.65 -22.00
N ILE A 441 -12.45 -28.35 -20.99
CA ILE A 441 -11.82 -29.50 -20.36
C ILE A 441 -12.61 -30.73 -20.77
N ILE A 442 -11.92 -31.66 -21.42
CA ILE A 442 -12.52 -32.89 -21.95
C ILE A 442 -12.42 -33.93 -20.83
N GLU A 443 -13.55 -34.27 -20.24
CA GLU A 443 -13.67 -35.36 -19.26
C GLU A 443 -14.41 -36.55 -19.88
N ALA A 444 -14.20 -37.75 -19.34
CA ALA A 444 -14.75 -38.99 -19.91
C ALA A 444 -16.29 -39.08 -19.89
N ALA A 445 -16.97 -38.24 -19.12
CA ALA A 445 -18.42 -38.27 -18.93
C ALA A 445 -19.16 -37.07 -19.54
N GLU A 446 -18.65 -35.84 -19.36
CA GLU A 446 -19.24 -34.62 -19.90
C GLU A 446 -18.17 -33.53 -20.07
N ASP A 447 -18.29 -32.70 -21.10
CA ASP A 447 -17.43 -31.53 -21.28
C ASP A 447 -17.64 -30.51 -20.16
N SER A 448 -16.53 -30.02 -19.59
CA SER A 448 -16.54 -28.98 -18.56
C SER A 448 -15.81 -27.71 -19.04
N PHE A 449 -16.23 -26.56 -18.54
CA PHE A 449 -15.73 -25.26 -18.99
C PHE A 449 -15.20 -24.45 -17.82
N THR A 450 -14.07 -23.80 -18.03
CA THR A 450 -13.50 -22.83 -17.09
C THR A 450 -13.10 -21.58 -17.83
N LEU A 451 -13.06 -20.46 -17.13
CA LEU A 451 -12.59 -19.21 -17.70
C LEU A 451 -11.08 -19.27 -17.89
N ASN A 452 -10.58 -18.62 -18.95
CA ASN A 452 -9.16 -18.42 -19.14
C ASN A 452 -8.54 -17.84 -17.84
N PRO A 453 -7.48 -18.46 -17.28
CA PRO A 453 -6.89 -18.06 -16.02
C PRO A 453 -6.53 -16.57 -15.94
N GLU A 454 -6.05 -15.96 -17.03
CA GLU A 454 -5.65 -14.54 -17.03
C GLU A 454 -6.86 -13.60 -16.97
N ILE A 455 -7.94 -13.93 -17.65
CA ILE A 455 -9.18 -13.14 -17.62
C ILE A 455 -9.85 -13.28 -16.25
N LYS A 456 -9.86 -14.50 -15.72
CA LYS A 456 -10.36 -14.78 -14.37
C LYS A 456 -9.58 -14.01 -13.31
N LYS A 457 -8.25 -14.02 -13.42
CA LYS A 457 -7.33 -13.25 -12.60
C LYS A 457 -7.60 -11.76 -12.68
N TYR A 458 -7.75 -11.21 -13.89
CA TYR A 458 -8.12 -9.81 -14.09
C TYR A 458 -9.42 -9.45 -13.35
N ILE A 459 -10.50 -10.21 -13.56
CA ILE A 459 -11.79 -9.93 -12.91
C ILE A 459 -11.65 -9.97 -11.39
N ILE A 460 -10.97 -10.98 -10.85
CA ILE A 460 -10.80 -11.12 -9.40
C ILE A 460 -9.93 -10.01 -8.81
N HIS A 461 -8.86 -9.59 -9.50
CA HIS A 461 -8.06 -8.42 -9.10
C HIS A 461 -8.93 -7.17 -8.95
N GLN A 462 -9.78 -6.91 -9.93
CA GLN A 462 -10.65 -5.74 -9.95
C GLN A 462 -11.65 -5.74 -8.78
N LEU A 463 -12.21 -6.91 -8.45
CA LEU A 463 -13.11 -7.08 -7.31
C LEU A 463 -12.39 -6.90 -5.97
N ILE A 464 -11.23 -7.54 -5.80
CA ILE A 464 -10.41 -7.41 -4.59
C ILE A 464 -10.01 -5.95 -4.36
N ALA A 465 -9.56 -5.24 -5.41
CA ALA A 465 -9.19 -3.83 -5.32
C ALA A 465 -10.34 -2.95 -4.83
N LYS A 466 -11.54 -3.11 -5.41
CA LYS A 466 -12.74 -2.36 -5.01
C LYS A 466 -13.09 -2.59 -3.54
N TYR A 467 -13.00 -3.83 -3.07
CA TYR A 467 -13.28 -4.16 -1.67
C TYR A 467 -12.24 -3.59 -0.71
N LEU A 468 -10.96 -3.78 -1.00
CA LEU A 468 -9.88 -3.25 -0.17
C LEU A 468 -9.96 -1.72 -0.07
N ASN A 469 -10.38 -1.05 -1.14
CA ASN A 469 -10.69 0.37 -1.12
C ASN A 469 -11.83 0.72 -0.15
N GLN A 470 -12.91 -0.06 -0.13
CA GLN A 470 -14.01 0.14 0.82
C GLN A 470 -13.58 -0.08 2.27
N LEU A 471 -12.80 -1.13 2.56
CA LEU A 471 -12.23 -1.37 3.89
C LEU A 471 -11.31 -0.23 4.30
N GLY A 472 -10.42 0.19 3.41
CA GLY A 472 -9.52 1.33 3.62
C GLY A 472 -10.29 2.60 3.95
N HIS A 473 -11.34 2.91 3.19
CA HIS A 473 -12.23 4.04 3.46
C HIS A 473 -12.97 3.90 4.80
N LYS A 474 -13.46 2.71 5.16
CA LYS A 474 -14.09 2.48 6.47
C LYS A 474 -13.12 2.72 7.64
N LYS A 475 -11.87 2.27 7.49
CA LYS A 475 -10.81 2.48 8.48
C LYS A 475 -10.41 3.95 8.57
N TYR A 476 -10.36 4.64 7.44
CA TYR A 476 -10.18 6.08 7.38
C TYR A 476 -11.27 6.83 8.15
N LEU A 477 -12.54 6.49 7.92
CA LEU A 477 -13.67 7.09 8.65
C LEU A 477 -13.58 6.81 10.17
N SER A 478 -12.99 5.68 10.57
CA SER A 478 -12.79 5.32 11.98
C SER A 478 -11.56 5.98 12.62
N GLY A 479 -10.81 6.80 11.88
CA GLY A 479 -9.56 7.42 12.35
C GLY A 479 -8.34 6.49 12.36
N GLU A 480 -8.49 5.24 11.92
CA GLU A 480 -7.40 4.25 11.86
C GLU A 480 -6.55 4.44 10.59
N PHE A 481 -5.85 5.57 10.48
CA PHE A 481 -5.21 6.00 9.23
C PHE A 481 -4.06 5.09 8.76
N GLN A 482 -3.26 4.50 9.65
CA GLN A 482 -2.22 3.54 9.23
C GLN A 482 -2.82 2.26 8.63
N THR A 483 -3.90 1.74 9.23
CA THR A 483 -4.63 0.58 8.71
C THR A 483 -5.31 0.92 7.38
N ALA A 484 -5.87 2.12 7.26
CA ALA A 484 -6.43 2.61 6.00
C ALA A 484 -5.37 2.65 4.89
N LYS A 485 -4.18 3.19 5.18
CA LYS A 485 -3.03 3.21 4.27
C LYS A 485 -2.70 1.80 3.77
N ALA A 486 -2.58 0.84 4.69
CA ALA A 486 -2.24 -0.55 4.35
C ALA A 486 -3.25 -1.20 3.38
N TYR A 487 -4.55 -1.04 3.64
CA TYR A 487 -5.59 -1.58 2.74
C TYR A 487 -5.62 -0.89 1.38
N LEU A 488 -5.46 0.44 1.35
CA LEU A 488 -5.50 1.22 0.12
C LEU A 488 -4.28 0.96 -0.77
N THR A 489 -3.09 0.80 -0.17
CA THR A 489 -1.90 0.35 -0.90
C THR A 489 -2.11 -1.05 -1.49
N GLN A 490 -2.75 -1.97 -0.77
CA GLN A 490 -3.14 -3.27 -1.32
C GLN A 490 -4.14 -3.13 -2.47
N ALA A 491 -5.15 -2.27 -2.33
CA ALA A 491 -6.13 -2.03 -3.39
C ALA A 491 -5.47 -1.59 -4.70
N ILE A 492 -4.49 -0.68 -4.62
CA ILE A 492 -3.73 -0.17 -5.78
C ILE A 492 -2.84 -1.26 -6.39
N ARG A 493 -2.28 -2.17 -5.59
CA ARG A 493 -1.52 -3.31 -6.13
C ARG A 493 -2.37 -4.23 -7.00
N PHE A 494 -3.62 -4.45 -6.60
CA PHE A 494 -4.57 -5.28 -7.34
C PHE A 494 -5.12 -4.56 -8.57
N ASN A 495 -5.44 -3.27 -8.46
CA ASN A 495 -5.82 -2.43 -9.58
C ASN A 495 -5.17 -1.04 -9.46
N PRO A 496 -4.06 -0.80 -10.18
CA PRO A 496 -3.40 0.50 -10.21
C PRO A 496 -4.27 1.61 -10.81
N ASP A 497 -5.26 1.26 -11.63
CA ASP A 497 -6.12 2.22 -12.32
C ASP A 497 -7.36 2.61 -11.50
N LEU A 498 -7.46 2.14 -10.24
CA LEU A 498 -8.61 2.42 -9.39
C LEU A 498 -8.51 3.83 -8.78
N ALA A 499 -9.01 4.83 -9.50
CA ALA A 499 -9.01 6.25 -9.10
C ALA A 499 -9.49 6.48 -7.65
N ALA A 500 -10.53 5.74 -7.21
CA ALA A 500 -11.06 5.84 -5.86
C ALA A 500 -10.03 5.45 -4.77
N SER A 501 -9.20 4.43 -5.02
CA SER A 501 -8.14 4.02 -4.11
C SER A 501 -7.06 5.08 -4.00
N HIS A 502 -6.66 5.67 -5.12
CA HIS A 502 -5.71 6.78 -5.14
C HIS A 502 -6.28 8.00 -4.40
N TYR A 503 -7.52 8.37 -4.65
CA TYR A 503 -8.19 9.46 -3.92
C TYR A 503 -8.22 9.22 -2.41
N ASN A 504 -8.68 8.03 -1.98
CA ASN A 504 -8.78 7.68 -0.56
C ASN A 504 -7.39 7.60 0.10
N LEU A 505 -6.37 7.13 -0.63
CA LEU A 505 -5.00 7.08 -0.13
C LEU A 505 -4.41 8.48 0.00
N GLY A 506 -4.69 9.38 -0.95
CA GLY A 506 -4.35 10.79 -0.84
C GLY A 506 -4.95 11.42 0.41
N ALA A 507 -6.24 11.18 0.66
CA ALA A 507 -6.93 11.67 1.86
C ALA A 507 -6.33 11.09 3.15
N THR A 508 -5.94 9.82 3.13
CA THR A 508 -5.27 9.17 4.25
C THR A 508 -3.91 9.80 4.54
N TYR A 509 -3.12 10.09 3.52
CA TYR A 509 -1.83 10.77 3.70
C TYR A 509 -1.96 12.21 4.23
N GLU A 510 -3.02 12.94 3.85
CA GLU A 510 -3.31 14.25 4.46
C GLU A 510 -3.51 14.14 5.97
N GLN A 511 -4.27 13.14 6.44
CA GLN A 511 -4.46 12.91 7.88
C GLN A 511 -3.18 12.47 8.59
N LEU A 512 -2.25 11.85 7.85
CA LEU A 512 -0.91 11.51 8.32
C LEU A 512 0.10 12.67 8.16
N GLN A 513 -0.36 13.87 7.76
CA GLN A 513 0.46 15.07 7.56
C GLN A 513 1.52 14.96 6.46
N ASP A 514 1.44 13.96 5.58
CA ASP A 514 2.31 13.83 4.40
C ASP A 514 1.61 14.42 3.16
N LEU A 515 1.60 15.75 3.10
CA LEU A 515 0.96 16.49 2.01
C LEU A 515 1.65 16.27 0.64
N SER A 516 2.95 15.95 0.64
CA SER A 516 3.68 15.62 -0.58
C SER A 516 3.13 14.35 -1.24
N THR A 517 3.01 13.27 -0.47
CA THR A 517 2.52 11.99 -0.98
C THR A 517 1.01 12.06 -1.26
N ALA A 518 0.26 12.82 -0.45
CA ALA A 518 -1.15 13.09 -0.72
C ALA A 518 -1.38 13.72 -2.10
N ARG A 519 -0.60 14.74 -2.45
CA ARG A 519 -0.65 15.42 -3.75
C ARG A 519 -0.42 14.45 -4.90
N ILE A 520 0.58 13.57 -4.80
CA ILE A 520 0.89 12.57 -5.83
C ILE A 520 -0.32 11.66 -6.08
N HIS A 521 -0.92 11.13 -5.02
CA HIS A 521 -2.07 10.24 -5.17
C HIS A 521 -3.31 10.95 -5.70
N TYR A 522 -3.56 12.21 -5.31
CA TYR A 522 -4.63 13.00 -5.92
C TYR A 522 -4.38 13.29 -7.39
N GLN A 523 -3.15 13.57 -7.79
CA GLN A 523 -2.80 13.78 -9.19
C GLN A 523 -3.02 12.52 -10.03
N ILE A 524 -2.66 11.35 -9.50
CA ILE A 524 -2.96 10.07 -10.18
C ILE A 524 -4.47 9.88 -10.30
N ALA A 525 -5.23 10.07 -9.21
CA ALA A 525 -6.69 9.94 -9.23
C ALA A 525 -7.35 10.92 -10.21
N ALA A 526 -6.82 12.15 -10.32
CA ALA A 526 -7.29 13.18 -11.24
C ALA A 526 -7.08 12.82 -12.73
N GLY A 527 -6.17 11.90 -13.04
CA GLY A 527 -5.92 11.43 -14.41
C GLY A 527 -7.04 10.56 -14.99
N PHE A 528 -8.01 10.14 -14.18
CA PHE A 528 -9.13 9.29 -14.62
C PHE A 528 -10.38 10.12 -14.92
N ASN A 529 -11.31 9.56 -15.71
CA ASN A 529 -12.56 10.24 -16.09
C ASN A 529 -13.77 9.70 -15.30
N ASN A 530 -13.74 9.84 -13.98
CA ASN A 530 -14.85 9.39 -13.12
C ASN A 530 -15.06 10.32 -11.90
N ARG A 531 -16.13 10.09 -11.14
CA ARG A 531 -16.47 10.88 -9.94
C ARG A 531 -15.31 11.03 -8.94
N GLY A 532 -14.55 9.95 -8.72
CA GLY A 532 -13.41 9.96 -7.80
C GLY A 532 -12.30 10.91 -8.27
N ALA A 533 -12.10 11.02 -9.58
CA ALA A 533 -11.15 11.96 -10.16
C ALA A 533 -11.53 13.42 -9.90
N TYR A 534 -12.82 13.77 -10.05
CA TYR A 534 -13.29 15.13 -9.79
C TYR A 534 -13.17 15.53 -8.31
N ALA A 535 -13.44 14.60 -7.40
CA ALA A 535 -13.19 14.82 -5.97
C ALA A 535 -11.68 15.00 -5.67
N ALA A 536 -10.82 14.23 -6.34
CA ALA A 536 -9.37 14.40 -6.24
C ALA A 536 -8.90 15.75 -6.77
N ILE A 537 -9.44 16.22 -7.90
CA ILE A 537 -9.14 17.55 -8.46
C ILE A 537 -9.54 18.66 -7.47
N SER A 538 -10.68 18.52 -6.79
CA SER A 538 -11.10 19.47 -5.75
C SER A 538 -10.10 19.54 -4.59
N ASN A 539 -9.63 18.39 -4.09
CA ASN A 539 -8.63 18.37 -3.01
C ASN A 539 -7.26 18.85 -3.49
N LEU A 540 -6.84 18.48 -4.70
CA LEU A 540 -5.60 18.95 -5.32
C LEU A 540 -5.61 20.47 -5.47
N ALA A 541 -6.68 21.05 -6.03
CA ALA A 541 -6.82 22.50 -6.18
C ALA A 541 -6.79 23.22 -4.82
N ARG A 542 -7.39 22.65 -3.77
CA ARG A 542 -7.29 23.16 -2.40
C ARG A 542 -5.84 23.18 -1.91
N LEU A 543 -5.10 22.08 -2.10
CA LEU A 543 -3.67 22.01 -1.71
C LEU A 543 -2.82 23.00 -2.49
N GLU A 544 -3.11 23.24 -3.78
CA GLU A 544 -2.44 24.25 -4.59
C GLU A 544 -2.74 25.68 -4.11
N ILE A 545 -3.99 25.98 -3.75
CA ILE A 545 -4.37 27.28 -3.16
C ILE A 545 -3.59 27.53 -1.87
N ILE A 546 -3.55 26.55 -0.96
CA ILE A 546 -2.80 26.64 0.30
C ILE A 546 -1.29 26.78 0.03
N SER A 547 -0.78 26.13 -1.02
CA SER A 547 0.65 26.26 -1.37
C SER A 547 0.99 27.58 -2.08
N GLY A 548 0.00 28.47 -2.29
CA GLY A 548 0.16 29.74 -3.01
C GLY A 548 0.11 29.62 -4.54
N ASN A 549 -0.09 28.42 -5.08
CA ASN A 549 -0.15 28.13 -6.52
C ASN A 549 -1.58 28.34 -7.06
N VAL A 550 -2.10 29.56 -6.88
CA VAL A 550 -3.52 29.89 -7.13
C VAL A 550 -3.92 29.68 -8.60
N GLU A 551 -3.04 30.02 -9.54
CA GLU A 551 -3.30 29.87 -10.98
C GLU A 551 -3.42 28.39 -11.38
N THR A 552 -2.56 27.52 -10.82
CA THR A 552 -2.64 26.07 -11.03
C THR A 552 -3.99 25.52 -10.57
N ALA A 553 -4.48 25.96 -9.41
CA ALA A 553 -5.79 25.54 -8.91
C ALA A 553 -6.94 25.91 -9.85
N ILE A 554 -6.91 27.11 -10.43
CA ILE A 554 -7.92 27.57 -11.41
C ILE A 554 -7.87 26.70 -12.67
N ASN A 555 -6.67 26.46 -13.20
CA ASN A 555 -6.46 25.64 -14.40
C ASN A 555 -6.87 24.17 -14.21
N LEU A 556 -6.81 23.66 -12.99
CA LEU A 556 -7.33 22.33 -12.63
C LEU A 556 -8.86 22.28 -12.63
N ILE A 557 -9.53 23.32 -12.11
CA ILE A 557 -10.98 23.32 -11.88
C ILE A 557 -11.76 23.63 -13.15
N LEU A 558 -11.39 24.68 -13.90
CA LEU A 558 -12.21 25.20 -15.01
C LEU A 558 -12.59 24.15 -16.06
N PRO A 559 -11.68 23.27 -16.55
CA PRO A 559 -11.99 22.33 -17.63
C PRO A 559 -12.98 21.23 -17.25
N ILE A 560 -13.24 21.03 -15.95
CA ILE A 560 -14.10 19.94 -15.46
C ILE A 560 -15.46 20.41 -14.96
N LEU A 561 -15.69 21.71 -14.74
CA LEU A 561 -16.94 22.21 -14.17
C LEU A 561 -18.19 21.75 -14.94
N GLU A 562 -18.13 21.76 -16.27
CA GLU A 562 -19.25 21.33 -17.13
C GLU A 562 -19.42 19.80 -17.20
N LYS A 563 -18.40 19.04 -16.78
CA LYS A 563 -18.40 17.56 -16.83
C LYS A 563 -18.91 16.93 -15.54
N VAL A 564 -18.87 17.66 -14.43
CA VAL A 564 -19.26 17.16 -13.11
C VAL A 564 -20.78 17.23 -12.97
N LYS A 565 -21.39 16.08 -12.67
CA LYS A 565 -22.84 15.96 -12.43
C LYS A 565 -23.22 15.81 -10.96
N ASP A 566 -22.23 15.66 -10.07
CA ASP A 566 -22.45 15.49 -8.64
C ASP A 566 -22.42 16.85 -7.94
N ASP A 567 -23.55 17.26 -7.38
CA ASP A 567 -23.72 18.59 -6.77
C ASP A 567 -22.78 18.84 -5.59
N LEU A 568 -22.44 17.81 -4.80
CA LEU A 568 -21.52 17.96 -3.67
C LEU A 568 -20.10 18.23 -4.15
N VAL A 569 -19.65 17.52 -5.18
CA VAL A 569 -18.35 17.75 -5.81
C VAL A 569 -18.33 19.11 -6.51
N LEU A 570 -19.39 19.46 -7.23
CA LEU A 570 -19.51 20.73 -7.95
C LEU A 570 -19.52 21.92 -6.98
N ALA A 571 -20.22 21.83 -5.85
CA ALA A 571 -20.18 22.82 -4.79
C ALA A 571 -18.75 23.03 -4.26
N ALA A 572 -18.03 21.94 -3.97
CA ALA A 572 -16.65 22.02 -3.48
C ALA A 572 -15.70 22.67 -4.50
N LEU A 573 -15.87 22.38 -5.80
CA LEU A 573 -15.10 22.99 -6.89
C LEU A 573 -15.38 24.50 -7.00
N HIS A 574 -16.66 24.92 -7.00
CA HIS A 574 -17.03 26.33 -7.01
C HIS A 574 -16.49 27.07 -5.78
N LYS A 575 -16.53 26.45 -4.60
CA LYS A 575 -15.92 27.02 -3.38
C LYS A 575 -14.42 27.23 -3.52
N ASN A 576 -13.69 26.24 -4.05
CA ASN A 576 -12.24 26.38 -4.26
C ASN A 576 -11.92 27.42 -5.36
N LEU A 577 -12.71 27.48 -6.43
CA LEU A 577 -12.55 28.49 -7.48
C LEU A 577 -12.81 29.91 -6.94
N GLY A 578 -13.84 30.07 -6.10
CA GLY A 578 -14.12 31.33 -5.41
C GLY A 578 -12.98 31.75 -4.48
N TRP A 579 -12.39 30.80 -3.73
CA TRP A 579 -11.21 31.06 -2.91
C TRP A 579 -10.01 31.49 -3.76
N ALA A 580 -9.75 30.83 -4.88
CA ALA A 580 -8.68 31.19 -5.79
C ALA A 580 -8.86 32.62 -6.36
N TYR A 581 -10.07 32.98 -6.79
CA TYR A 581 -10.37 34.34 -7.27
C TYR A 581 -10.26 35.39 -6.18
N PHE A 582 -10.63 35.08 -4.94
CA PHE A 582 -10.43 35.98 -3.81
C PHE A 582 -8.94 36.33 -3.63
N LEU A 583 -8.06 35.32 -3.69
CA LEU A 583 -6.61 35.52 -3.58
C LEU A 583 -6.00 36.28 -4.78
N GLN A 584 -6.65 36.25 -5.94
CA GLN A 584 -6.31 37.10 -7.09
C GLN A 584 -6.92 38.52 -7.02
N ASN A 585 -7.57 38.89 -5.90
CA ASN A 585 -8.32 40.15 -5.73
C ASN A 585 -9.49 40.33 -6.70
N ARG A 586 -9.99 39.25 -7.30
CA ARG A 586 -11.15 39.25 -8.20
C ARG A 586 -12.44 39.04 -7.40
N TYR A 587 -12.79 40.03 -6.58
CA TYR A 587 -13.83 39.86 -5.55
C TYR A 587 -15.23 39.56 -6.11
N ASN A 588 -15.62 40.18 -7.23
CA ASN A 588 -16.92 39.91 -7.85
C ASN A 588 -17.01 38.50 -8.41
N ASP A 589 -15.93 38.02 -9.04
CA ASP A 589 -15.87 36.64 -9.55
C ASP A 589 -15.87 35.64 -8.38
N ALA A 590 -15.15 35.95 -7.30
CA ALA A 590 -15.13 35.14 -6.09
C ALA A 590 -16.53 35.00 -5.48
N GLU A 591 -17.23 36.12 -5.29
CA GLU A 591 -18.60 36.17 -4.75
C GLU A 591 -19.56 35.33 -5.62
N LEU A 592 -19.49 35.46 -6.95
CA LEU A 592 -20.32 34.69 -7.88
C LEU A 592 -20.12 33.18 -7.73
N GLN A 593 -18.87 32.70 -7.66
CA GLN A 593 -18.59 31.26 -7.53
C GLN A 593 -19.02 30.73 -6.15
N LEU A 594 -18.83 31.52 -5.08
CA LEU A 594 -19.24 31.12 -3.74
C LEU A 594 -20.76 31.04 -3.60
N LEU A 595 -21.50 31.93 -4.24
CA LEU A 595 -22.98 31.86 -4.29
C LEU A 595 -23.46 30.59 -5.01
N LYS A 596 -22.85 30.23 -6.15
CA LYS A 596 -23.12 28.94 -6.82
C LYS A 596 -22.84 27.74 -5.92
N SER A 597 -21.76 27.79 -5.13
CA SER A 597 -21.49 26.73 -4.15
C SER A 597 -22.57 26.62 -3.08
N ILE A 598 -23.15 27.74 -2.63
CA ILE A 598 -24.25 27.75 -1.64
C ILE A 598 -25.55 27.22 -2.23
N GLU A 599 -25.86 27.58 -3.49
CA GLU A 599 -27.03 27.06 -4.21
C GLU A 599 -27.01 25.53 -4.31
N LEU A 600 -25.84 24.96 -4.57
CA LEU A 600 -25.64 23.50 -4.67
C LEU A 600 -25.58 22.82 -3.29
N ASN A 601 -24.95 23.45 -2.29
CA ASN A 601 -24.86 22.90 -0.94
C ASN A 601 -24.86 24.02 0.13
N HIS A 602 -26.04 24.28 0.69
CA HIS A 602 -26.26 25.30 1.71
C HIS A 602 -25.63 24.98 3.07
N LEU A 603 -25.16 23.75 3.32
CA LEU A 603 -24.54 23.32 4.57
C LEU A 603 -23.01 23.27 4.52
N HIS A 604 -22.37 23.84 3.50
CA HIS A 604 -20.91 23.80 3.35
C HIS A 604 -20.21 24.95 4.10
N PRO A 605 -19.61 24.73 5.29
CA PRO A 605 -19.18 25.84 6.16
C PRO A 605 -18.08 26.69 5.54
N ALA A 606 -17.12 26.05 4.87
CA ALA A 606 -16.00 26.72 4.22
C ALA A 606 -16.43 27.80 3.22
N THR A 607 -17.56 27.62 2.52
CA THR A 607 -18.05 28.60 1.55
C THR A 607 -18.44 29.91 2.21
N TYR A 608 -19.15 29.85 3.35
CA TYR A 608 -19.56 31.05 4.09
C TYR A 608 -18.37 31.81 4.67
N TYR A 609 -17.35 31.10 5.16
CA TYR A 609 -16.14 31.76 5.66
C TYR A 609 -15.42 32.54 4.56
N ILE A 610 -15.21 31.92 3.39
CA ILE A 610 -14.54 32.58 2.26
C ILE A 610 -15.41 33.74 1.74
N LEU A 611 -16.73 33.59 1.69
CA LEU A 611 -17.65 34.66 1.28
C LEU A 611 -17.60 35.86 2.24
N ALA A 612 -17.50 35.60 3.55
CA ALA A 612 -17.32 36.66 4.54
C ALA A 612 -16.02 37.45 4.28
N GLN A 613 -14.90 36.75 3.99
CA GLN A 613 -13.64 37.41 3.65
C GLN A 613 -13.73 38.25 2.36
N VAL A 614 -14.43 37.74 1.33
CA VAL A 614 -14.67 38.48 0.08
C VAL A 614 -15.47 39.76 0.35
N LYS A 615 -16.56 39.66 1.12
CA LYS A 615 -17.41 40.81 1.46
C LYS A 615 -16.69 41.83 2.34
N GLU A 616 -15.84 41.37 3.25
CA GLU A 616 -14.99 42.23 4.06
C GLU A 616 -14.02 43.03 3.19
N ALA A 617 -13.37 42.38 2.21
CA ALA A 617 -12.49 43.05 1.24
C ALA A 617 -13.23 44.04 0.31
N GLN A 618 -14.53 43.80 0.04
CA GLN A 618 -15.41 44.74 -0.67
C GLN A 618 -15.95 45.88 0.23
N GLY A 619 -15.66 45.89 1.54
CA GLY A 619 -16.17 46.88 2.49
C GLY A 619 -17.60 46.61 2.99
N LYS A 620 -18.22 45.49 2.63
CA LYS A 620 -19.56 45.07 3.06
C LYS A 620 -19.51 44.40 4.44
N ILE A 621 -19.04 45.12 5.46
CA ILE A 621 -18.71 44.56 6.78
C ILE A 621 -19.91 43.88 7.46
N GLN A 622 -21.10 44.49 7.41
CA GLN A 622 -22.29 43.92 8.07
C GLN A 622 -22.71 42.59 7.45
N GLU A 623 -22.65 42.47 6.13
CA GLU A 623 -22.95 41.22 5.44
C GLU A 623 -21.88 40.15 5.72
N ALA A 624 -20.60 40.54 5.81
CA ALA A 624 -19.52 39.62 6.18
C ALA A 624 -19.73 39.01 7.58
N LEU A 625 -20.19 39.81 8.55
CA LEU A 625 -20.49 39.31 9.90
C LEU A 625 -21.62 38.28 9.90
N VAL A 626 -22.66 38.47 9.07
CA VAL A 626 -23.74 37.48 8.89
C VAL A 626 -23.18 36.16 8.36
N ASP A 627 -22.27 36.22 7.38
CA ASP A 627 -21.69 35.01 6.81
C ASP A 627 -20.67 34.32 7.75
N TYR A 628 -19.94 35.07 8.58
CA TYR A 628 -19.13 34.49 9.67
C TYR A 628 -19.98 33.76 10.72
N ASP A 629 -21.14 34.32 11.09
CA ASP A 629 -22.09 33.66 12.00
C ASP A 629 -22.68 32.39 11.37
N ARG A 630 -23.07 32.43 10.08
CA ARG A 630 -23.52 31.25 9.33
C ARG A 630 -22.45 30.16 9.27
N PHE A 631 -21.19 30.52 8.99
CA PHE A 631 -20.06 29.60 9.03
C PHE A 631 -19.99 28.84 10.37
N LEU A 632 -20.04 29.56 11.50
CA LEU A 632 -19.98 28.95 12.83
C LEU A 632 -21.22 28.09 13.15
N LYS A 633 -22.39 28.44 12.62
CA LYS A 633 -23.63 27.65 12.77
C LYS A 633 -23.58 26.35 11.98
N CYS A 634 -23.20 26.42 10.70
CA CYS A 634 -23.05 25.24 9.83
C CYS A 634 -21.99 24.28 10.37
N ASP A 635 -20.86 24.82 10.83
CA ASP A 635 -19.79 24.01 11.40
C ASP A 635 -20.18 23.31 12.73
N ARG A 636 -21.00 23.95 13.57
CA ARG A 636 -21.54 23.29 14.78
C ARG A 636 -22.46 22.11 14.41
N GLY A 637 -23.16 22.18 13.28
CA GLY A 637 -23.98 21.10 12.72
C GLY A 637 -23.18 19.95 12.07
N ASP A 638 -21.94 20.21 11.65
CA ASP A 638 -21.02 19.22 11.06
C ASP A 638 -20.44 18.25 12.12
N ARG A 639 -20.64 18.55 13.41
CA ARG A 639 -20.27 17.66 14.51
C ARG A 639 -21.43 16.71 14.86
N LYS A 640 -21.34 15.51 14.26
CA LYS A 640 -22.09 14.26 14.52
C LYS A 640 -23.33 14.07 13.63
N PRO A 641 -23.24 13.09 12.71
CA PRO A 641 -23.59 11.73 13.09
C PRO A 641 -22.53 10.69 12.69
N GLN A 642 -22.23 9.76 13.62
CA GLN A 642 -21.45 8.53 13.41
C GLN A 642 -19.94 8.68 13.09
N GLY A 643 -19.15 9.05 14.10
CA GLY A 643 -17.76 8.58 14.23
C GLY A 643 -16.70 9.08 13.22
N ALA A 644 -17.05 9.87 12.20
CA ALA A 644 -16.07 10.38 11.26
C ALA A 644 -15.26 11.54 11.85
N HIS A 645 -13.93 11.35 11.90
CA HIS A 645 -12.94 12.36 12.30
C HIS A 645 -12.42 13.20 11.12
N TRP A 646 -12.99 13.08 9.91
CA TRP A 646 -12.51 13.84 8.76
C TRP A 646 -12.90 15.31 8.88
N ARG A 647 -11.89 16.19 8.91
CA ARG A 647 -12.09 17.63 8.92
C ARG A 647 -10.97 18.31 8.14
N LEU A 648 -11.33 19.32 7.33
CA LEU A 648 -10.34 20.18 6.68
C LEU A 648 -9.51 20.89 7.76
N PRO A 649 -8.18 20.74 7.79
CA PRO A 649 -7.33 21.34 8.82
C PRO A 649 -7.52 22.86 8.96
N GLU A 650 -7.80 23.53 7.84
CA GLU A 650 -7.98 24.99 7.79
C GLU A 650 -9.20 25.47 8.58
N LEU A 651 -10.24 24.63 8.71
CA LEU A 651 -11.48 25.01 9.40
C LEU A 651 -11.26 25.34 10.88
N ASP A 652 -10.26 24.75 11.53
CA ASP A 652 -9.95 25.07 12.93
C ASP A 652 -9.40 26.48 13.09
N ILE A 653 -8.54 26.91 12.17
CA ILE A 653 -8.00 28.27 12.14
C ILE A 653 -9.14 29.25 11.82
N TRP A 654 -9.94 28.94 10.80
CA TRP A 654 -11.05 29.80 10.37
C TRP A 654 -12.10 30.02 11.46
N LYS A 655 -12.36 29.04 12.33
CA LYS A 655 -13.21 29.21 13.52
C LYS A 655 -12.71 30.28 14.47
N ILE A 656 -11.43 30.24 14.76
CA ILE A 656 -10.81 31.18 15.70
C ILE A 656 -10.94 32.58 15.12
N THR A 657 -10.62 32.75 13.84
CA THR A 657 -10.73 34.02 13.12
C THR A 657 -12.18 34.53 13.08
N ALA A 658 -13.15 33.69 12.71
CA ALA A 658 -14.56 34.08 12.63
C ALA A 658 -15.11 34.54 13.99
N ARG A 659 -14.75 33.84 15.09
CA ARG A 659 -15.14 34.26 16.44
C ARG A 659 -14.53 35.60 16.84
N GLN A 660 -13.26 35.83 16.50
CA GLN A 660 -12.62 37.11 16.75
C GLN A 660 -13.29 38.24 15.96
N ARG A 661 -13.62 38.00 14.69
CA ARG A 661 -14.32 38.98 13.82
C ARG A 661 -15.71 39.35 14.36
N LEU A 662 -16.48 38.37 14.84
CA LEU A 662 -17.79 38.62 15.45
C LEU A 662 -17.71 39.41 16.76
N ASN A 663 -16.65 39.18 17.56
CA ASN A 663 -16.45 39.89 18.83
C ASN A 663 -15.87 41.30 18.66
N TYR A 664 -15.11 41.55 17.58
CA TYR A 664 -14.41 42.81 17.33
C TYR A 664 -14.59 43.29 15.87
N PRO A 665 -15.80 43.73 15.49
CA PRO A 665 -16.16 44.02 14.09
C PRO A 665 -15.45 45.24 13.48
N HIS A 666 -14.82 46.10 14.29
CA HIS A 666 -14.17 47.35 13.84
C HIS A 666 -12.64 47.29 13.77
N ASN A 667 -11.99 46.16 14.11
CA ASN A 667 -10.54 46.02 13.96
C ASN A 667 -10.17 45.68 12.51
N SER A 668 -9.86 46.72 11.72
CA SER A 668 -9.54 46.64 10.28
C SER A 668 -8.15 46.04 9.97
N GLN A 669 -7.34 45.71 10.98
CA GLN A 669 -6.08 44.99 10.75
C GLN A 669 -6.36 43.50 10.66
N SER A 670 -6.54 43.02 9.44
CA SER A 670 -6.39 41.60 9.11
C SER A 670 -4.97 41.14 9.50
N PRO A 671 -4.80 40.04 10.24
CA PRO A 671 -3.62 39.23 9.98
C PRO A 671 -3.81 38.77 8.53
N LYS A 672 -3.03 39.32 7.59
CA LYS A 672 -2.84 38.66 6.31
C LYS A 672 -2.50 37.21 6.65
N LEU A 673 -3.22 36.26 6.08
CA LEU A 673 -2.85 34.85 6.12
C LEU A 673 -1.44 34.76 5.54
N GLU A 674 -0.41 34.79 6.39
CA GLU A 674 0.84 34.11 6.10
C GLU A 674 0.48 32.63 6.14
N ILE A 675 0.29 32.06 4.95
CA ILE A 675 0.02 30.64 4.75
C ILE A 675 1.29 29.84 5.07
#